data_AF-A0A7C3ZS89-F1
#
_entry.id   AF-A0A7C3ZS89-F1
#
_cell.length_a   1.000
_cell.length_b   1.000
_cell.length_c   1.000
_cell.angle_alpha   90.00
_cell.angle_beta   90.00
_cell.angle_gamma   90.00
#
_symmetry.space_group_name_H-M   'P 1'
#
loop_
_entity.id
_entity.type
_entity.pdbx_description
1 polymer ?
#
loop_
_entity_poly.entity_id
_entity_poly.type
_entity_poly.pdbx_seq_one_letter_code
_entity_poly.pdbx_strand_id
1 'polypeptide(L)'
;WHTCPEDGAIRGSNPCSEYMFLDDTACNLASMNLLTFYEGGSFQVEDYIHATRLWTVTLEISVMMAQFPSQEIAQLSYDFRTLGLGYANIGGLLMNMGYSYDSNEGRAITGALTAILTGVSYATSAEIAGELGPFSGYKRNADHMLRVIRNHRTAAYGADEGYENLAVKPVPLDHANCPDPKLIELAMASWDEALALGEKHGYRNAQTSVIAPTGTIGLVMDCDTTGIEPDFALVKFKKLAGGGYFKIINRSVPAALEKLGYNSAEIEEIIAYAVGHGTMGNAPAINHTTLIGHGFGQNEIEKIEAALSSAFDIRFVFNQWTLGEEFCTNVLGIPADKLNDPNFSLLAHLGFSRADIDAANDHVLGTMTLEGAPHLKEEHYAVFDCANPCGKKGKRYLSVESHITMMAAAQSFISGAISKTINMPNDATIEDCKSAYELSWSLGVKANALYRDGSKLSQPLAASLVEDDDEAAEILESGTPHEKATVLAEKVIEKIVVKEVARGREKLPHRRKGYTQKAIVGGHKVYLRTGEYETGQLGEIFIDMHKEGAGFRAMMNNFAIAVSVGLQYGVPLEEFVDAFTFTKFEPAGMVQGNETIRNATSILDYIFRELAVSYLDRTDLAHVKPEGATFDDIGRGAEEGVANVQELSETAAAKSLEVLKQISSSGYLRKRMPQELVVLQGGQSGATALNTASDPVGALQTLVPETAAVPTPVAATSAAAIIATSMDARSKAKMQGYEGDPCGDCGNYTLVRNGTCMKCNTCGGTTGCS
;
A
#
# COMPACT_ATOMS: atom_id res chain seq x y z
N TRP A 1 26.12 -10.67 7.93
CA TRP A 1 26.70 -11.96 7.49
C TRP A 1 26.94 -11.97 5.98
N HIS A 2 27.91 -11.21 5.45
CA HIS A 2 28.29 -11.35 4.03
C HIS A 2 29.32 -12.49 3.90
N THR A 3 29.03 -13.47 3.05
CA THR A 3 29.89 -14.63 2.81
C THR A 3 30.97 -14.35 1.77
N CYS A 4 30.71 -13.45 0.81
CA CYS A 4 31.61 -13.17 -0.33
C CYS A 4 32.03 -11.69 -0.47
N PRO A 5 32.59 -11.03 0.56
CA PRO A 5 32.94 -9.61 0.49
C PRO A 5 34.13 -9.30 -0.43
N GLU A 6 35.00 -10.27 -0.75
CA GLU A 6 36.10 -10.07 -1.71
C GLU A 6 35.62 -9.92 -3.16
N ASP A 7 34.34 -10.20 -3.42
CA ASP A 7 33.67 -9.96 -4.71
C ASP A 7 33.02 -8.57 -4.80
N GLY A 8 32.83 -7.90 -3.66
CA GLY A 8 32.22 -6.58 -3.57
C GLY A 8 31.20 -6.48 -2.44
N ALA A 9 30.69 -5.26 -2.27
CA ALA A 9 29.58 -4.97 -1.36
C ALA A 9 28.24 -5.42 -1.98
N ILE A 10 27.35 -5.93 -1.14
CA ILE A 10 25.92 -6.05 -1.44
C ILE A 10 25.40 -4.61 -1.58
N ARG A 11 24.93 -4.20 -2.76
CA ARG A 11 24.47 -2.81 -3.00
C ARG A 11 22.96 -2.63 -2.86
N GLY A 12 22.20 -3.72 -2.91
CA GLY A 12 20.74 -3.73 -2.78
C GLY A 12 20.21 -5.14 -2.51
N SER A 13 18.89 -5.27 -2.60
CA SER A 13 18.18 -6.55 -2.50
C SER A 13 17.27 -6.74 -3.72
N ASN A 14 16.65 -7.91 -3.83
CA ASN A 14 15.61 -8.17 -4.83
C ASN A 14 14.30 -7.41 -4.48
N PRO A 15 13.30 -7.37 -5.39
CA PRO A 15 12.03 -6.63 -5.17
C PRO A 15 11.19 -7.06 -3.95
N CYS A 16 11.50 -8.19 -3.31
CA CYS A 16 10.79 -8.70 -2.14
C CYS A 16 11.64 -8.69 -0.85
N SER A 17 12.89 -8.20 -0.93
CA SER A 17 13.80 -7.95 0.19
C SER A 17 14.35 -9.18 0.95
N GLU A 18 14.14 -10.41 0.47
CA GLU A 18 14.72 -11.63 1.06
C GLU A 18 16.10 -12.01 0.52
N TYR A 19 16.52 -11.47 -0.62
CA TYR A 19 17.78 -11.86 -1.26
C TYR A 19 18.86 -10.80 -1.04
N MET A 20 19.91 -11.14 -0.29
CA MET A 20 20.95 -10.20 0.14
C MET A 20 22.33 -10.70 -0.32
N PHE A 21 22.62 -10.54 -1.61
CA PHE A 21 23.86 -11.01 -2.23
C PHE A 21 24.40 -10.00 -3.25
N LEU A 22 25.44 -10.40 -3.99
CA LEU A 22 26.09 -9.58 -5.02
C LEU A 22 25.12 -9.19 -6.14
N ASP A 23 25.34 -8.01 -6.72
CA ASP A 23 24.61 -7.53 -7.88
C ASP A 23 24.73 -8.52 -9.07
N ASP A 24 23.73 -8.51 -9.96
CA ASP A 24 23.62 -9.42 -11.11
C ASP A 24 23.74 -10.92 -10.74
N THR A 25 23.20 -11.33 -9.58
CA THR A 25 22.99 -12.74 -9.24
C THR A 25 21.51 -13.08 -9.07
N ALA A 26 21.13 -14.30 -9.43
CA ALA A 26 19.78 -14.83 -9.24
C ALA A 26 19.65 -15.66 -7.95
N CYS A 27 18.40 -15.88 -7.52
CA CYS A 27 18.09 -16.76 -6.40
C CYS A 27 17.24 -17.95 -6.86
N ASN A 28 17.71 -19.16 -6.60
CA ASN A 28 16.95 -20.39 -6.83
C ASN A 28 16.12 -20.70 -5.57
N LEU A 29 14.81 -20.46 -5.64
CA LEU A 29 13.88 -20.46 -4.51
C LEU A 29 13.08 -21.77 -4.36
N ALA A 30 12.90 -22.22 -3.11
CA ALA A 30 11.87 -23.19 -2.73
C ALA A 30 11.39 -22.95 -1.29
N SER A 31 10.17 -23.38 -0.96
CA SER A 31 9.61 -23.25 0.39
C SER A 31 8.82 -24.50 0.78
N MET A 32 9.04 -25.02 1.99
CA MET A 32 8.29 -26.15 2.55
C MET A 32 7.14 -25.66 3.44
N ASN A 33 5.95 -26.28 3.37
CA ASN A 33 4.86 -26.03 4.33
C ASN A 33 5.24 -26.70 5.67
N LEU A 34 5.42 -25.93 6.74
CA LEU A 34 5.83 -26.51 8.04
C LEU A 34 4.76 -27.41 8.67
N LEU A 35 3.48 -27.15 8.37
CA LEU A 35 2.37 -27.90 8.96
C LEU A 35 2.31 -29.36 8.47
N THR A 36 2.86 -29.68 7.28
CA THR A 36 2.91 -31.07 6.79
C THR A 36 3.93 -31.95 7.53
N PHE A 37 4.69 -31.38 8.48
CA PHE A 37 5.56 -32.13 9.39
C PHE A 37 4.96 -32.22 10.81
N TYR A 38 3.71 -31.81 11.04
CA TYR A 38 3.06 -31.91 12.35
C TYR A 38 2.06 -33.07 12.37
N GLU A 39 2.41 -34.15 13.07
CA GLU A 39 1.60 -35.37 13.18
C GLU A 39 1.47 -35.81 14.64
N GLY A 40 0.28 -36.32 15.02
CA GLY A 40 0.02 -36.85 16.36
C GLY A 40 0.21 -35.85 17.51
N GLY A 41 0.19 -34.54 17.23
CA GLY A 41 0.49 -33.48 18.19
C GLY A 41 1.98 -33.19 18.40
N SER A 42 2.84 -33.69 17.50
CA SER A 42 4.32 -33.60 17.54
C SER A 42 4.92 -33.23 16.18
N PHE A 43 6.09 -32.56 16.18
CA PHE A 43 6.77 -32.15 14.95
C PHE A 43 7.80 -33.20 14.50
N GLN A 44 7.67 -33.71 13.27
CA GLN A 44 8.51 -34.74 12.67
C GLN A 44 9.82 -34.15 12.15
N VAL A 45 10.68 -33.75 13.09
CA VAL A 45 11.94 -33.05 12.81
C VAL A 45 12.91 -33.84 11.93
N GLU A 46 12.90 -35.19 12.00
CA GLU A 46 13.75 -36.03 11.14
C GLU A 46 13.35 -35.93 9.66
N ASP A 47 12.04 -35.93 9.38
CA ASP A 47 11.51 -35.79 8.02
C ASP A 47 11.73 -34.36 7.50
N TYR A 48 11.66 -33.36 8.38
CA TYR A 48 12.03 -31.97 8.04
C TYR A 48 13.52 -31.81 7.71
N ILE A 49 14.41 -32.49 8.44
CA ILE A 49 15.86 -32.56 8.13
C ILE A 49 16.08 -33.26 6.78
N HIS A 50 15.42 -34.40 6.55
CA HIS A 50 15.52 -35.15 5.30
C HIS A 50 15.01 -34.34 4.10
N ALA A 51 13.85 -33.69 4.24
CA ALA A 51 13.26 -32.82 3.23
C ALA A 51 14.14 -31.60 2.96
N THR A 52 14.72 -30.97 3.99
CA THR A 52 15.68 -29.87 3.85
C THR A 52 16.84 -30.29 2.96
N ARG A 53 17.52 -31.39 3.30
CA ARG A 53 18.65 -31.95 2.53
C ARG A 53 18.27 -32.25 1.08
N LEU A 54 17.12 -32.87 0.84
CA LEU A 54 16.61 -33.17 -0.50
C LEU A 54 16.34 -31.89 -1.31
N TRP A 55 15.77 -30.86 -0.70
CA TRP A 55 15.52 -29.58 -1.35
C TRP A 55 16.81 -28.78 -1.60
N THR A 56 17.82 -28.82 -0.71
CA THR A 56 19.14 -28.23 -0.99
C THR A 56 19.76 -28.84 -2.26
N VAL A 57 19.75 -30.18 -2.38
CA VAL A 57 20.23 -30.89 -3.57
C VAL A 57 19.41 -30.51 -4.81
N THR A 58 18.08 -30.45 -4.69
CA THR A 58 17.18 -30.09 -5.80
C THR A 58 17.44 -28.65 -6.29
N LEU A 59 17.68 -27.72 -5.38
CA LEU A 59 18.00 -26.34 -5.71
C LEU A 59 19.40 -26.20 -6.36
N GLU A 60 20.42 -26.89 -5.85
CA GLU A 60 21.76 -26.94 -6.46
C GLU A 60 21.74 -27.54 -7.89
N ILE A 61 20.89 -28.55 -8.12
CA ILE A 61 20.64 -29.06 -9.48
C ILE A 61 19.92 -28.01 -10.33
N SER A 62 18.97 -27.26 -9.78
CA SER A 62 18.23 -26.23 -10.52
C SER A 62 19.10 -25.07 -11.02
N VAL A 63 20.21 -24.74 -10.32
CA VAL A 63 21.23 -23.78 -10.80
C VAL A 63 21.83 -24.21 -12.15
N MET A 64 21.95 -25.52 -12.39
CA MET A 64 22.47 -26.08 -13.66
C MET A 64 21.43 -26.10 -14.80
N MET A 65 20.15 -25.93 -14.48
CA MET A 65 19.02 -26.02 -15.44
C MET A 65 18.39 -24.66 -15.76
N ALA A 66 18.68 -23.64 -14.94
CA ALA A 66 18.11 -22.31 -15.07
C ALA A 66 18.55 -21.60 -16.37
N GLN A 67 17.63 -20.83 -16.94
CA GLN A 67 17.89 -19.94 -18.08
C GLN A 67 17.77 -18.51 -17.59
N PHE A 68 18.76 -17.68 -17.92
CA PHE A 68 18.89 -16.31 -17.39
C PHE A 68 18.80 -15.27 -18.51
N PRO A 69 18.27 -14.06 -18.23
CA PRO A 69 18.02 -13.04 -19.25
C PRO A 69 19.27 -12.28 -19.72
N SER A 70 20.39 -12.37 -18.98
CA SER A 70 21.67 -11.78 -19.34
C SER A 70 22.83 -12.77 -19.13
N GLN A 71 23.97 -12.51 -19.77
CA GLN A 71 25.17 -13.35 -19.66
C GLN A 71 25.81 -13.19 -18.28
N GLU A 72 25.76 -11.99 -17.72
CA GLU A 72 26.28 -11.60 -16.42
C GLU A 72 25.56 -12.38 -15.31
N ILE A 73 24.22 -12.39 -15.34
CA ILE A 73 23.40 -13.14 -14.39
C ILE A 73 23.63 -14.65 -14.54
N ALA A 74 23.78 -15.16 -15.77
CA ALA A 74 24.11 -16.57 -15.97
C ALA A 74 25.46 -16.96 -15.36
N GLN A 75 26.50 -16.16 -15.58
CA GLN A 75 27.85 -16.44 -15.11
C GLN A 75 27.95 -16.35 -13.58
N LEU A 76 27.47 -15.24 -12.99
CA LEU A 76 27.61 -15.01 -11.54
C LEU A 76 26.73 -15.98 -10.74
N SER A 77 25.51 -16.29 -11.21
CA SER A 77 24.65 -17.31 -10.55
C SER A 77 25.29 -18.71 -10.61
N TYR A 78 26.00 -19.04 -11.70
CA TYR A 78 26.75 -20.30 -11.81
C TYR A 78 28.00 -20.34 -10.91
N ASP A 79 28.69 -19.21 -10.73
CA ASP A 79 29.94 -19.09 -9.96
C ASP A 79 29.75 -18.99 -8.44
N PHE A 80 28.61 -18.45 -7.97
CA PHE A 80 28.28 -18.35 -6.53
C PHE A 80 27.21 -19.34 -6.07
N ARG A 81 26.39 -19.87 -6.99
CA ARG A 81 25.45 -20.98 -6.75
C ARG A 81 24.48 -20.68 -5.60
N THR A 82 23.91 -19.48 -5.63
CA THR A 82 23.09 -18.91 -4.57
C THR A 82 21.69 -19.53 -4.53
N LEU A 83 21.38 -20.20 -3.43
CA LEU A 83 20.08 -20.81 -3.18
C LEU A 83 19.27 -19.95 -2.19
N GLY A 84 17.96 -20.17 -2.18
CA GLY A 84 17.04 -19.63 -1.20
C GLY A 84 16.00 -20.67 -0.81
N LEU A 85 16.42 -21.67 -0.04
CA LEU A 85 15.50 -22.56 0.65
C LEU A 85 14.88 -21.83 1.85
N GLY A 86 13.57 -21.93 2.00
CA GLY A 86 12.82 -21.38 3.12
C GLY A 86 11.62 -22.25 3.50
N TYR A 87 10.67 -21.64 4.19
CA TYR A 87 9.46 -22.31 4.65
C TYR A 87 8.22 -21.41 4.55
N ALA A 88 7.05 -22.00 4.77
CA ALA A 88 5.75 -21.34 4.88
C ALA A 88 4.95 -21.91 6.06
N ASN A 89 3.87 -21.21 6.42
CA ASN A 89 2.86 -21.69 7.38
C ASN A 89 3.34 -21.84 8.83
N ILE A 90 4.36 -21.06 9.28
CA ILE A 90 4.78 -21.07 10.68
C ILE A 90 3.67 -20.59 11.62
N GLY A 91 2.88 -19.58 11.24
CA GLY A 91 1.75 -19.11 12.04
C GLY A 91 0.69 -20.19 12.21
N GLY A 92 0.40 -20.95 11.14
CA GLY A 92 -0.49 -22.11 11.20
C GLY A 92 0.07 -23.22 12.09
N LEU A 93 1.37 -23.55 11.98
CA LEU A 93 2.02 -24.53 12.85
C LEU A 93 1.93 -24.13 14.32
N LEU A 94 2.31 -22.90 14.69
CA LEU A 94 2.26 -22.44 16.07
C LEU A 94 0.84 -22.48 16.64
N MET A 95 -0.16 -22.07 15.85
CA MET A 95 -1.57 -22.17 16.22
C MET A 95 -1.99 -23.64 16.46
N ASN A 96 -1.66 -24.58 15.56
CA ASN A 96 -1.90 -26.03 15.74
C ASN A 96 -1.17 -26.62 16.96
N MET A 97 -0.03 -26.05 17.35
CA MET A 97 0.72 -26.45 18.54
C MET A 97 0.16 -25.84 19.84
N GLY A 98 -0.78 -24.88 19.76
CA GLY A 98 -1.39 -24.19 20.90
C GLY A 98 -0.59 -22.98 21.39
N TYR A 99 0.36 -22.47 20.60
CA TYR A 99 1.21 -21.33 20.96
C TYR A 99 0.82 -20.06 20.22
N SER A 100 0.84 -18.93 20.93
CA SER A 100 0.70 -17.61 20.29
C SER A 100 1.90 -17.31 19.38
N TYR A 101 1.66 -16.62 18.28
CA TYR A 101 2.73 -16.07 17.44
C TYR A 101 3.63 -15.08 18.19
N ASP A 102 3.12 -14.41 19.24
CA ASP A 102 3.89 -13.50 20.10
C ASP A 102 4.44 -14.17 21.39
N SER A 103 4.34 -15.50 21.51
CA SER A 103 4.91 -16.23 22.65
C SER A 103 6.42 -16.43 22.54
N ASN A 104 7.10 -16.60 23.67
CA ASN A 104 8.53 -16.92 23.67
C ASN A 104 8.77 -18.31 23.11
N GLU A 105 7.87 -19.24 23.44
CA GLU A 105 7.78 -20.59 22.92
C GLU A 105 7.67 -20.60 21.39
N GLY A 106 6.77 -19.76 20.83
CA GLY A 106 6.59 -19.61 19.39
C GLY A 106 7.83 -19.03 18.68
N ARG A 107 8.47 -18.02 19.27
CA ARG A 107 9.76 -17.49 18.78
C ARG A 107 10.88 -18.54 18.87
N ALA A 108 10.95 -19.29 19.97
CA ALA A 108 11.96 -20.33 20.19
C ALA A 108 11.83 -21.49 19.20
N ILE A 109 10.61 -22.00 18.97
CA ILE A 109 10.31 -22.99 17.92
C ILE A 109 10.74 -22.45 16.56
N THR A 110 10.34 -21.22 16.21
CA THR A 110 10.66 -20.62 14.91
C THR A 110 12.16 -20.47 14.70
N GLY A 111 12.89 -19.99 15.72
CA GLY A 111 14.35 -19.92 15.70
C GLY A 111 14.99 -21.30 15.49
N ALA A 112 14.53 -22.33 16.22
CA ALA A 112 15.10 -23.68 16.13
C ALA A 112 14.85 -24.33 14.76
N LEU A 113 13.62 -24.24 14.22
CA LEU A 113 13.29 -24.75 12.89
C LEU A 113 14.05 -24.02 11.77
N THR A 114 14.36 -22.74 11.97
CA THR A 114 15.18 -21.95 11.04
C THR A 114 16.67 -22.31 11.14
N ALA A 115 17.17 -22.54 12.37
CA ALA A 115 18.53 -22.97 12.64
C ALA A 115 18.82 -24.35 12.03
N ILE A 116 17.90 -25.31 12.18
CA ILE A 116 17.97 -26.63 11.54
C ILE A 116 18.00 -26.48 10.01
N LEU A 117 17.06 -25.73 9.42
CA LEU A 117 16.95 -25.59 7.96
C LEU A 117 18.24 -25.07 7.32
N THR A 118 18.81 -23.97 7.83
CA THR A 118 20.03 -23.41 7.24
C THR A 118 21.28 -24.22 7.61
N GLY A 119 21.35 -24.78 8.82
CA GLY A 119 22.46 -25.65 9.24
C GLY A 119 22.57 -26.89 8.36
N VAL A 120 21.48 -27.66 8.23
CA VAL A 120 21.41 -28.84 7.35
C VAL A 120 21.66 -28.45 5.89
N SER A 121 21.18 -27.29 5.42
CA SER A 121 21.47 -26.83 4.07
C SER A 121 22.96 -26.55 3.85
N TYR A 122 23.68 -25.97 4.83
CA TYR A 122 25.11 -25.75 4.70
C TYR A 122 25.95 -27.01 4.90
N ALA A 123 25.55 -27.94 5.78
CA ALA A 123 26.13 -29.27 5.87
C ALA A 123 26.03 -30.01 4.53
N THR A 124 24.83 -30.07 3.95
CA THR A 124 24.56 -30.65 2.63
C THR A 124 25.40 -29.97 1.53
N SER A 125 25.49 -28.63 1.56
CA SER A 125 26.33 -27.87 0.63
C SER A 125 27.83 -28.21 0.77
N ALA A 126 28.32 -28.52 1.98
CA ALA A 126 29.71 -28.92 2.21
C ALA A 126 30.00 -30.38 1.80
N GLU A 127 29.02 -31.30 1.92
CA GLU A 127 29.13 -32.64 1.34
C GLU A 127 29.25 -32.59 -0.19
N ILE A 128 28.39 -31.80 -0.85
CA ILE A 128 28.41 -31.65 -2.31
C ILE A 128 29.74 -31.01 -2.75
N ALA A 129 30.33 -30.11 -1.95
CA ALA A 129 31.67 -29.58 -2.19
C ALA A 129 32.78 -30.64 -2.07
N GLY A 130 32.58 -31.68 -1.25
CA GLY A 130 33.52 -32.80 -1.13
C GLY A 130 33.61 -33.65 -2.40
N GLU A 131 32.51 -33.79 -3.15
CA GLU A 131 32.45 -34.59 -4.39
C GLU A 131 32.64 -33.74 -5.67
N LEU A 132 32.07 -32.52 -5.71
CA LEU A 132 32.04 -31.66 -6.92
C LEU A 132 32.91 -30.40 -6.83
N GLY A 133 33.57 -30.18 -5.70
CA GLY A 133 34.29 -28.94 -5.37
C GLY A 133 33.36 -27.81 -4.90
N PRO A 134 33.87 -26.84 -4.11
CA PRO A 134 33.11 -25.68 -3.67
C PRO A 134 32.81 -24.70 -4.83
N PHE A 135 32.01 -23.65 -4.57
CA PHE A 135 31.71 -22.62 -5.58
C PHE A 135 32.98 -21.86 -6.05
N SER A 136 32.96 -21.31 -7.28
CA SER A 136 34.14 -20.72 -7.93
C SER A 136 34.83 -19.64 -7.08
N GLY A 137 34.03 -18.79 -6.43
CA GLY A 137 34.52 -17.73 -5.55
C GLY A 137 35.05 -18.19 -4.18
N TYR A 138 34.87 -19.45 -3.77
CA TYR A 138 35.07 -19.89 -2.38
C TYR A 138 36.51 -19.68 -1.88
N LYS A 139 37.53 -20.06 -2.66
CA LYS A 139 38.93 -20.12 -2.20
C LYS A 139 39.44 -18.81 -1.59
N ARG A 140 38.96 -17.66 -2.07
CA ARG A 140 39.33 -16.32 -1.59
C ARG A 140 38.36 -15.74 -0.55
N ASN A 141 37.16 -16.31 -0.44
CA ASN A 141 36.17 -15.95 0.56
C ASN A 141 36.11 -16.95 1.74
N ALA A 142 36.99 -17.95 1.79
CA ALA A 142 36.92 -19.07 2.74
C ALA A 142 36.86 -18.62 4.20
N ASP A 143 37.72 -17.68 4.61
CA ASP A 143 37.72 -17.13 5.98
C ASP A 143 36.43 -16.35 6.29
N HIS A 144 35.86 -15.65 5.30
CA HIS A 144 34.61 -14.90 5.43
C HIS A 144 33.38 -15.82 5.51
N MET A 145 33.40 -16.91 4.76
CA MET A 145 32.39 -17.98 4.79
C MET A 145 32.42 -18.68 6.15
N LEU A 146 33.58 -19.17 6.59
CA LEU A 146 33.74 -19.87 7.87
C LEU A 146 33.40 -18.96 9.06
N ARG A 147 33.77 -17.67 9.03
CA ARG A 147 33.31 -16.66 9.99
C ARG A 147 31.78 -16.54 10.04
N VAL A 148 31.10 -16.51 8.89
CA VAL A 148 29.63 -16.44 8.84
C VAL A 148 29.00 -17.69 9.45
N ILE A 149 29.53 -18.87 9.14
CA ILE A 149 29.04 -20.15 9.69
C ILE A 149 29.30 -20.24 11.20
N ARG A 150 30.48 -19.84 11.68
CA ARG A 150 30.77 -19.76 13.12
C ARG A 150 29.85 -18.77 13.84
N ASN A 151 29.53 -17.61 13.25
CA ASN A 151 28.55 -16.67 13.82
C ASN A 151 27.14 -17.25 13.92
N HIS A 152 26.66 -17.97 12.89
CA HIS A 152 25.36 -18.66 12.99
C HIS A 152 25.38 -19.78 14.04
N ARG A 153 26.49 -20.55 14.12
CA ARG A 153 26.70 -21.56 15.17
C ARG A 153 26.68 -20.95 16.58
N THR A 154 27.36 -19.82 16.80
CA THR A 154 27.35 -19.08 18.08
C THR A 154 25.92 -18.69 18.50
N ALA A 155 25.10 -18.21 17.56
CA ALA A 155 23.68 -17.94 17.82
C ALA A 155 22.89 -19.22 18.12
N ALA A 156 23.14 -20.33 17.41
CA ALA A 156 22.45 -21.61 17.63
C ALA A 156 22.78 -22.22 19.01
N TYR A 157 23.97 -21.94 19.54
CA TYR A 157 24.40 -22.28 20.90
C TYR A 157 23.84 -21.33 21.99
N GLY A 158 22.95 -20.39 21.64
CA GLY A 158 22.28 -19.53 22.61
C GLY A 158 23.16 -18.41 23.20
N ALA A 159 24.27 -18.05 22.55
CA ALA A 159 25.26 -17.13 23.11
C ALA A 159 25.05 -15.66 22.69
N ASP A 160 25.07 -14.74 23.66
CA ASP A 160 25.08 -13.29 23.44
C ASP A 160 26.45 -12.72 23.00
N GLU A 161 27.52 -13.51 23.10
CA GLU A 161 28.92 -13.08 22.96
C GLU A 161 29.70 -14.04 22.04
N GLY A 162 30.88 -13.62 21.58
CA GLY A 162 31.74 -14.45 20.72
C GLY A 162 31.50 -14.31 19.21
N TYR A 163 30.71 -13.32 18.78
CA TYR A 163 30.49 -13.01 17.37
C TYR A 163 31.72 -12.33 16.72
N GLU A 164 32.17 -12.87 15.58
CA GLU A 164 33.27 -12.34 14.79
C GLU A 164 32.81 -11.25 13.81
N ASN A 165 33.32 -10.03 13.99
CA ASN A 165 33.17 -8.92 13.03
C ASN A 165 31.70 -8.61 12.63
N LEU A 166 30.81 -8.57 13.61
CA LEU A 166 29.44 -8.02 13.47
C LEU A 166 29.34 -6.70 14.26
N ALA A 167 28.76 -5.67 13.65
CA ALA A 167 28.52 -4.37 14.29
C ALA A 167 27.23 -4.35 15.15
N VAL A 168 26.26 -5.20 14.80
CA VAL A 168 25.04 -5.46 15.57
C VAL A 168 25.05 -6.94 15.95
N LYS A 169 24.78 -7.25 17.22
CA LYS A 169 24.65 -8.64 17.69
C LYS A 169 23.30 -9.21 17.22
N PRO A 170 23.23 -10.45 16.70
CA PRO A 170 21.97 -11.10 16.38
C PRO A 170 21.28 -11.62 17.65
N VAL A 171 19.98 -11.92 17.56
CA VAL A 171 19.24 -12.57 18.66
C VAL A 171 19.69 -14.03 18.78
N PRO A 172 20.15 -14.51 19.95
CA PRO A 172 20.53 -15.91 20.15
C PRO A 172 19.32 -16.85 20.08
N LEU A 173 19.56 -18.15 19.88
CA LEU A 173 18.50 -19.16 19.97
C LEU A 173 18.02 -19.28 21.42
N ASP A 174 16.73 -19.09 21.65
CA ASP A 174 16.13 -19.25 22.97
C ASP A 174 16.00 -20.74 23.33
N HIS A 175 17.00 -21.26 24.06
CA HIS A 175 17.01 -22.63 24.58
C HIS A 175 16.04 -22.83 25.74
N ALA A 176 15.68 -21.76 26.46
CA ALA A 176 14.98 -21.85 27.74
C ALA A 176 13.46 -21.92 27.58
N ASN A 177 12.91 -21.22 26.59
CA ASN A 177 11.48 -21.23 26.27
C ASN A 177 11.13 -22.19 25.12
N CYS A 178 12.08 -22.93 24.53
CA CYS A 178 11.76 -23.92 23.51
C CYS A 178 11.09 -25.16 24.15
N PRO A 179 9.83 -25.50 23.81
CA PRO A 179 9.09 -26.56 24.48
C PRO A 179 9.50 -27.98 24.03
N ASP A 180 10.28 -28.11 22.95
CA ASP A 180 10.90 -29.37 22.51
C ASP A 180 12.44 -29.22 22.51
N PRO A 181 13.13 -29.71 23.56
CA PRO A 181 14.59 -29.69 23.63
C PRO A 181 15.28 -30.39 22.45
N LYS A 182 14.63 -31.34 21.79
CA LYS A 182 15.20 -32.04 20.63
C LYS A 182 15.45 -31.10 19.45
N LEU A 183 14.62 -30.07 19.29
CA LEU A 183 14.84 -29.04 18.26
C LEU A 183 16.12 -28.23 18.54
N ILE A 184 16.42 -27.97 19.82
CA ILE A 184 17.63 -27.26 20.24
C ILE A 184 18.88 -28.13 20.05
N GLU A 185 18.83 -29.40 20.45
CA GLU A 185 19.92 -30.36 20.23
C GLU A 185 20.25 -30.52 18.73
N LEU A 186 19.22 -30.70 17.89
CA LEU A 186 19.39 -30.83 16.44
C LEU A 186 19.82 -29.52 15.77
N ALA A 187 19.37 -28.35 16.26
CA ALA A 187 19.84 -27.06 15.78
C ALA A 187 21.34 -26.89 16.01
N MET A 188 21.85 -27.16 17.22
CA MET A 188 23.28 -27.10 17.51
C MET A 188 24.08 -28.10 16.67
N ALA A 189 23.65 -29.36 16.62
CA ALA A 189 24.32 -30.41 15.86
C ALA A 189 24.40 -30.11 14.35
N SER A 190 23.34 -29.53 13.78
CA SER A 190 23.32 -29.12 12.36
C SER A 190 24.39 -28.06 12.04
N TRP A 191 24.67 -27.15 12.97
CA TRP A 191 25.69 -26.11 12.80
C TRP A 191 27.11 -26.61 13.16
N ASP A 192 27.25 -27.60 14.03
CA ASP A 192 28.51 -28.33 14.22
C ASP A 192 28.91 -29.09 12.96
N GLU A 193 27.99 -29.84 12.36
CA GLU A 193 28.23 -30.61 11.14
C GLU A 193 28.53 -29.69 9.95
N ALA A 194 27.75 -28.61 9.78
CA ALA A 194 28.01 -27.61 8.74
C ALA A 194 29.43 -27.02 8.83
N LEU A 195 29.89 -26.65 10.03
CA LEU A 195 31.23 -26.13 10.25
C LEU A 195 32.30 -27.20 9.98
N ALA A 196 32.17 -28.39 10.56
CA ALA A 196 33.17 -29.46 10.46
C ALA A 196 33.34 -30.00 9.03
N LEU A 197 32.26 -30.09 8.26
CA LEU A 197 32.33 -30.44 6.84
C LEU A 197 32.88 -29.29 6.01
N GLY A 198 32.49 -28.04 6.29
CA GLY A 198 32.93 -26.87 5.57
C GLY A 198 34.41 -26.52 5.75
N GLU A 199 34.99 -26.74 6.93
CA GLU A 199 36.44 -26.61 7.16
C GLU A 199 37.25 -27.66 6.37
N LYS A 200 36.65 -28.83 6.11
CA LYS A 200 37.27 -29.96 5.40
C LYS A 200 37.12 -29.89 3.88
N HIS A 201 35.99 -29.40 3.37
CA HIS A 201 35.59 -29.48 1.96
C HIS A 201 35.30 -28.11 1.30
N GLY A 202 35.09 -27.05 2.09
CA GLY A 202 34.43 -25.83 1.63
C GLY A 202 32.92 -26.03 1.47
N TYR A 203 32.26 -25.10 0.77
CA TYR A 203 30.82 -25.11 0.55
C TYR A 203 30.50 -24.99 -0.94
N ARG A 204 29.46 -25.69 -1.41
CA ARG A 204 29.03 -25.65 -2.80
C ARG A 204 28.25 -24.38 -3.15
N ASN A 205 27.68 -23.70 -2.15
CA ASN A 205 26.75 -22.58 -2.33
C ASN A 205 27.15 -21.41 -1.43
N ALA A 206 27.23 -20.19 -2.00
CA ALA A 206 27.61 -18.99 -1.25
C ALA A 206 26.50 -18.43 -0.34
N GLN A 207 25.25 -18.84 -0.60
CA GLN A 207 24.05 -18.62 0.21
C GLN A 207 23.15 -19.85 0.03
N THR A 208 22.46 -20.28 1.09
CA THR A 208 21.58 -21.47 1.04
C THR A 208 20.10 -21.18 1.33
N SER A 209 19.79 -20.10 2.08
CA SER A 209 18.48 -19.89 2.69
C SER A 209 18.00 -18.44 2.65
N VAL A 210 16.70 -18.28 2.43
CA VAL A 210 15.94 -17.02 2.50
C VAL A 210 14.51 -17.34 2.98
N ILE A 211 13.76 -16.36 3.49
CA ILE A 211 12.30 -16.53 3.64
C ILE A 211 11.61 -15.65 2.60
N ALA A 212 11.22 -16.27 1.48
CA ALA A 212 10.56 -15.62 0.35
C ALA A 212 9.04 -15.44 0.55
N PRO A 213 8.38 -14.50 -0.15
CA PRO A 213 6.94 -14.33 -0.06
C PRO A 213 6.22 -15.46 -0.81
N THR A 214 5.46 -16.28 -0.09
CA THR A 214 4.86 -17.51 -0.64
C THR A 214 3.41 -17.36 -1.11
N GLY A 215 2.94 -16.13 -1.41
CA GLY A 215 1.52 -15.82 -1.63
C GLY A 215 0.78 -16.74 -2.62
N THR A 216 1.36 -17.03 -3.79
CA THR A 216 0.74 -17.94 -4.77
C THR A 216 0.93 -19.41 -4.39
N ILE A 217 2.15 -19.82 -4.00
CA ILE A 217 2.46 -21.24 -3.76
C ILE A 217 1.88 -21.76 -2.43
N GLY A 218 1.72 -20.91 -1.42
CA GLY A 218 1.07 -21.26 -0.15
C GLY A 218 -0.38 -21.66 -0.35
N LEU A 219 -1.11 -20.98 -1.26
CA LEU A 219 -2.46 -21.38 -1.66
C LEU A 219 -2.52 -22.68 -2.46
N VAL A 220 -1.40 -23.11 -3.08
CA VAL A 220 -1.28 -24.40 -3.78
C VAL A 220 -0.86 -25.52 -2.81
N MET A 221 -0.22 -25.17 -1.71
CA MET A 221 0.21 -26.07 -0.62
C MET A 221 -0.78 -26.14 0.56
N ASP A 222 -1.98 -25.57 0.41
CA ASP A 222 -3.01 -25.45 1.47
C ASP A 222 -2.48 -24.86 2.80
N CYS A 223 -1.58 -23.87 2.73
CA CYS A 223 -1.09 -23.12 3.89
C CYS A 223 -2.14 -22.13 4.41
N ASP A 224 -2.38 -22.12 5.73
CA ASP A 224 -3.17 -21.06 6.38
C ASP A 224 -2.42 -19.72 6.38
N THR A 225 -1.10 -19.73 6.60
CA THR A 225 -0.23 -18.53 6.63
C THR A 225 0.93 -18.60 5.65
N THR A 226 1.34 -17.44 5.11
CA THR A 226 2.35 -17.35 4.05
C THR A 226 3.74 -17.04 4.59
N GLY A 227 4.72 -17.90 4.35
CA GLY A 227 6.10 -17.66 4.73
C GLY A 227 6.27 -17.69 6.25
N ILE A 228 6.86 -16.61 6.79
CA ILE A 228 6.94 -16.35 8.24
C ILE A 228 5.73 -15.57 8.78
N GLU A 229 4.74 -15.20 7.96
CA GLU A 229 3.60 -14.40 8.42
C GLU A 229 2.75 -15.15 9.48
N PRO A 230 2.14 -14.43 10.45
CA PRO A 230 1.03 -14.95 11.22
C PRO A 230 -0.19 -15.11 10.32
N ASP A 231 -1.32 -15.50 10.89
CA ASP A 231 -2.55 -15.41 10.13
C ASP A 231 -2.96 -13.93 9.91
N PHE A 232 -3.53 -13.63 8.74
CA PHE A 232 -3.95 -12.27 8.38
C PHE A 232 -5.27 -11.89 9.06
N ALA A 233 -6.22 -12.83 9.05
CA ALA A 233 -7.49 -12.81 9.77
C ALA A 233 -8.07 -14.25 9.74
N LEU A 234 -8.74 -14.68 10.80
CA LEU A 234 -9.24 -16.06 10.94
C LEU A 234 -10.26 -16.45 9.85
N VAL A 235 -10.98 -15.47 9.33
CA VAL A 235 -11.81 -15.58 8.13
C VAL A 235 -11.44 -14.43 7.18
N LYS A 236 -11.17 -14.76 5.91
CA LYS A 236 -10.64 -13.83 4.90
C LYS A 236 -11.52 -13.85 3.67
N PHE A 237 -11.60 -12.73 2.97
CA PHE A 237 -12.24 -12.66 1.65
C PHE A 237 -11.19 -12.38 0.57
N LYS A 238 -11.10 -13.26 -0.43
CA LYS A 238 -10.23 -13.11 -1.60
C LYS A 238 -11.07 -12.74 -2.83
N LYS A 239 -10.81 -11.59 -3.45
CA LYS A 239 -11.48 -11.17 -4.69
C LYS A 239 -11.07 -12.07 -5.87
N LEU A 240 -12.02 -12.44 -6.71
CA LEU A 240 -11.78 -13.28 -7.88
C LEU A 240 -11.62 -12.43 -9.16
N ALA A 241 -10.82 -12.91 -10.11
CA ALA A 241 -10.47 -12.20 -11.35
C ALA A 241 -11.63 -12.05 -12.36
N GLY A 242 -12.85 -12.42 -11.98
CA GLY A 242 -14.09 -12.24 -12.76
C GLY A 242 -15.22 -11.58 -11.96
N GLY A 243 -14.90 -10.95 -10.82
CA GLY A 243 -15.88 -10.44 -9.86
C GLY A 243 -16.24 -11.45 -8.77
N GLY A 244 -16.84 -10.96 -7.68
CA GLY A 244 -17.14 -11.75 -6.48
C GLY A 244 -15.92 -12.06 -5.61
N TYR A 245 -16.17 -12.68 -4.44
CA TYR A 245 -15.14 -13.06 -3.48
C TYR A 245 -15.30 -14.53 -3.05
N PHE A 246 -14.21 -15.11 -2.58
CA PHE A 246 -14.15 -16.44 -1.98
C PHE A 246 -13.85 -16.31 -0.48
N LYS A 247 -14.70 -16.91 0.38
CA LYS A 247 -14.52 -16.98 1.85
C LYS A 247 -13.50 -18.06 2.17
N ILE A 248 -12.35 -17.68 2.72
CA ILE A 248 -11.32 -18.58 3.25
C ILE A 248 -11.46 -18.61 4.76
N ILE A 249 -11.51 -19.80 5.34
CA ILE A 249 -11.59 -20.03 6.79
C ILE A 249 -10.29 -20.71 7.21
N ASN A 250 -9.66 -20.22 8.27
CA ASN A 250 -8.46 -20.82 8.86
C ASN A 250 -8.73 -22.27 9.31
N ARG A 251 -7.91 -23.22 8.85
CA ARG A 251 -8.01 -24.66 9.16
C ARG A 251 -7.25 -25.09 10.42
N SER A 252 -6.38 -24.23 10.94
CA SER A 252 -5.63 -24.44 12.18
C SER A 252 -6.49 -24.27 13.44
N VAL A 253 -7.56 -23.45 13.40
CA VAL A 253 -8.43 -23.16 14.56
C VAL A 253 -9.00 -24.43 15.25
N PRO A 254 -9.62 -25.40 14.56
CA PRO A 254 -10.18 -26.59 15.22
C PRO A 254 -9.12 -27.41 15.96
N ALA A 255 -7.97 -27.64 15.32
CA ALA A 255 -6.87 -28.42 15.88
C ALA A 255 -6.18 -27.70 17.05
N ALA A 256 -6.08 -26.37 16.98
CA ALA A 256 -5.62 -25.54 18.10
C ALA A 256 -6.54 -25.67 19.32
N LEU A 257 -7.86 -25.66 19.12
CA LEU A 257 -8.82 -25.82 20.21
C LEU A 257 -8.77 -27.23 20.83
N GLU A 258 -8.64 -28.28 20.03
CA GLU A 258 -8.41 -29.65 20.51
C GLU A 258 -7.09 -29.74 21.32
N LYS A 259 -6.01 -29.14 20.81
CA LYS A 259 -4.70 -29.06 21.49
C LYS A 259 -4.76 -28.30 22.82
N LEU A 260 -5.63 -27.28 22.92
CA LEU A 260 -5.91 -26.50 24.13
C LEU A 260 -6.90 -27.19 25.10
N GLY A 261 -7.39 -28.40 24.75
CA GLY A 261 -8.19 -29.26 25.62
C GLY A 261 -9.70 -28.99 25.60
N TYR A 262 -10.22 -28.26 24.60
CA TYR A 262 -11.67 -28.14 24.39
C TYR A 262 -12.26 -29.44 23.83
N ASN A 263 -13.50 -29.75 24.19
CA ASN A 263 -14.20 -30.92 23.66
C ASN A 263 -14.96 -30.58 22.35
N SER A 264 -15.31 -31.60 21.56
CA SER A 264 -15.88 -31.42 20.22
C SER A 264 -17.12 -30.52 20.17
N ALA A 265 -17.98 -30.51 21.19
CA ALA A 265 -19.16 -29.64 21.21
C ALA A 265 -18.79 -28.17 21.51
N GLU A 266 -17.82 -27.93 22.40
CA GLU A 266 -17.27 -26.58 22.61
C GLU A 266 -16.60 -26.07 21.32
N ILE A 267 -15.84 -26.94 20.64
CA ILE A 267 -15.18 -26.63 19.36
C ILE A 267 -16.20 -26.27 18.28
N GLU A 268 -17.28 -27.04 18.13
CA GLU A 268 -18.35 -26.75 17.16
C GLU A 268 -19.05 -25.40 17.44
N GLU A 269 -19.37 -25.09 18.70
CA GLU A 269 -19.97 -23.80 19.08
C GLU A 269 -19.01 -22.61 18.89
N ILE A 270 -17.72 -22.79 19.20
CA ILE A 270 -16.67 -21.78 19.00
C ILE A 270 -16.45 -21.50 17.50
N ILE A 271 -16.40 -22.54 16.66
CA ILE A 271 -16.26 -22.38 15.20
C ILE A 271 -17.50 -21.73 14.61
N ALA A 272 -18.71 -22.15 15.02
CA ALA A 272 -19.96 -21.58 14.53
C ALA A 272 -20.08 -20.09 14.84
N TYR A 273 -19.58 -19.62 15.99
CA TYR A 273 -19.53 -18.21 16.34
C TYR A 273 -18.67 -17.37 15.37
N ALA A 274 -17.50 -17.89 14.96
CA ALA A 274 -16.60 -17.19 14.05
C ALA A 274 -17.03 -17.31 12.58
N VAL A 275 -17.49 -18.49 12.15
CA VAL A 275 -17.74 -18.85 10.74
C VAL A 275 -19.20 -18.61 10.30
N GLY A 276 -20.13 -18.64 11.25
CA GLY A 276 -21.57 -18.62 11.02
C GLY A 276 -22.15 -20.01 10.75
N HIS A 277 -23.42 -20.19 11.06
CA HIS A 277 -24.15 -21.44 10.80
C HIS A 277 -24.52 -21.64 9.32
N GLY A 278 -24.38 -20.61 8.47
CA GLY A 278 -24.68 -20.67 7.03
C GLY A 278 -26.16 -20.76 6.67
N THR A 279 -27.06 -20.72 7.66
CA THR A 279 -28.52 -20.81 7.52
C THR A 279 -29.22 -19.85 8.48
N MET A 280 -30.39 -19.35 8.12
CA MET A 280 -31.22 -18.51 9.00
C MET A 280 -32.26 -19.30 9.79
N GLY A 281 -32.29 -20.63 9.70
CA GLY A 281 -33.34 -21.46 10.31
C GLY A 281 -33.56 -21.22 11.81
N ASN A 282 -32.49 -21.01 12.58
CA ASN A 282 -32.50 -20.75 14.02
C ASN A 282 -31.96 -19.36 14.41
N ALA A 283 -31.84 -18.43 13.45
CA ALA A 283 -31.22 -17.13 13.69
C ALA A 283 -32.03 -16.23 14.66
N PRO A 284 -31.37 -15.41 15.50
CA PRO A 284 -32.07 -14.45 16.37
C PRO A 284 -32.92 -13.47 15.56
N ALA A 285 -34.18 -13.30 15.97
CA ALA A 285 -35.19 -12.40 15.38
C ALA A 285 -35.57 -12.63 13.89
N ILE A 286 -34.61 -12.76 12.97
CA ILE A 286 -34.82 -12.94 11.53
C ILE A 286 -34.55 -14.40 11.17
N ASN A 287 -35.58 -15.24 11.17
CA ASN A 287 -35.50 -16.67 10.85
C ASN A 287 -36.68 -17.13 10.02
N HIS A 288 -36.68 -18.39 9.58
CA HIS A 288 -37.74 -18.94 8.73
C HIS A 288 -39.15 -18.75 9.31
N THR A 289 -39.32 -18.87 10.64
CA THR A 289 -40.62 -18.69 11.28
C THR A 289 -41.09 -17.23 11.24
N THR A 290 -40.21 -16.27 11.52
CA THR A 290 -40.58 -14.85 11.48
C THR A 290 -40.76 -14.35 10.05
N LEU A 291 -39.94 -14.80 9.10
CA LEU A 291 -40.08 -14.49 7.67
C LEU A 291 -41.40 -15.01 7.07
N ILE A 292 -41.83 -16.23 7.42
CA ILE A 292 -43.18 -16.73 7.06
C ILE A 292 -44.27 -15.80 7.63
N GLY A 293 -44.08 -15.28 8.85
CA GLY A 293 -44.94 -14.26 9.45
C GLY A 293 -45.01 -12.94 8.68
N HIS A 294 -43.96 -12.59 7.93
CA HIS A 294 -43.91 -11.45 7.00
C HIS A 294 -44.32 -11.81 5.56
N GLY A 295 -44.84 -13.03 5.31
CA GLY A 295 -45.36 -13.44 4.01
C GLY A 295 -44.36 -14.09 3.06
N PHE A 296 -43.14 -14.43 3.53
CA PHE A 296 -42.17 -15.18 2.71
C PHE A 296 -42.64 -16.62 2.51
N GLY A 297 -42.68 -17.06 1.26
CA GLY A 297 -42.96 -18.44 0.88
C GLY A 297 -41.73 -19.35 1.01
N GLN A 298 -41.95 -20.66 0.89
CA GLN A 298 -40.88 -21.66 0.87
C GLN A 298 -39.86 -21.38 -0.24
N ASN A 299 -40.32 -20.99 -1.44
CA ASN A 299 -39.47 -20.64 -2.57
C ASN A 299 -38.56 -19.44 -2.25
N GLU A 300 -39.07 -18.45 -1.51
CA GLU A 300 -38.35 -17.23 -1.16
C GLU A 300 -37.30 -17.51 -0.08
N ILE A 301 -37.61 -18.39 0.88
CA ILE A 301 -36.63 -18.88 1.85
C ILE A 301 -35.54 -19.71 1.16
N GLU A 302 -35.88 -20.59 0.21
CA GLU A 302 -34.89 -21.37 -0.55
C GLU A 302 -33.96 -20.48 -1.41
N LYS A 303 -34.49 -19.42 -2.04
CA LYS A 303 -33.67 -18.40 -2.73
C LYS A 303 -32.69 -17.69 -1.77
N ILE A 304 -33.16 -17.31 -0.58
CA ILE A 304 -32.34 -16.67 0.45
C ILE A 304 -31.22 -17.62 0.89
N GLU A 305 -31.56 -18.82 1.36
CA GLU A 305 -30.62 -19.81 1.89
C GLU A 305 -29.52 -20.17 0.86
N ALA A 306 -29.89 -20.32 -0.42
CA ALA A 306 -28.92 -20.56 -1.50
C ALA A 306 -27.94 -19.39 -1.71
N ALA A 307 -28.36 -18.14 -1.45
CA ALA A 307 -27.54 -16.96 -1.62
C ALA A 307 -26.62 -16.67 -0.41
N LEU A 308 -27.00 -17.11 0.81
CA LEU A 308 -26.23 -16.90 2.05
C LEU A 308 -24.76 -17.34 1.92
N SER A 309 -24.49 -18.45 1.23
CA SER A 309 -23.14 -18.99 1.03
C SER A 309 -22.18 -18.05 0.29
N SER A 310 -22.72 -17.03 -0.39
CA SER A 310 -21.98 -16.02 -1.16
C SER A 310 -22.04 -14.61 -0.56
N ALA A 311 -22.75 -14.43 0.56
CA ALA A 311 -23.02 -13.13 1.16
C ALA A 311 -21.99 -12.72 2.23
N PHE A 312 -21.72 -11.42 2.31
CA PHE A 312 -20.84 -10.80 3.32
C PHE A 312 -21.63 -10.15 4.46
N ASP A 313 -22.88 -9.78 4.17
CA ASP A 313 -23.85 -9.25 5.12
C ASP A 313 -25.25 -9.69 4.66
N ILE A 314 -26.12 -10.14 5.57
CA ILE A 314 -27.46 -10.65 5.20
C ILE A 314 -28.30 -9.60 4.49
N ARG A 315 -28.04 -8.30 4.71
CA ARG A 315 -28.71 -7.19 4.01
C ARG A 315 -28.58 -7.30 2.49
N PHE A 316 -27.45 -7.79 1.99
CA PHE A 316 -27.22 -7.98 0.55
C PHE A 316 -28.04 -9.13 -0.05
N VAL A 317 -28.60 -10.04 0.76
CA VAL A 317 -29.47 -11.14 0.28
C VAL A 317 -30.93 -10.69 0.16
N PHE A 318 -31.37 -9.77 1.02
CA PHE A 318 -32.73 -9.21 1.04
C PHE A 318 -32.91 -8.07 0.02
N ASN A 319 -32.78 -8.39 -1.27
CA ASN A 319 -32.90 -7.43 -2.38
C ASN A 319 -33.87 -7.93 -3.47
N GLN A 320 -34.25 -7.04 -4.40
CA GLN A 320 -35.21 -7.34 -5.49
C GLN A 320 -34.70 -8.35 -6.53
N TRP A 321 -33.40 -8.47 -6.74
CA TRP A 321 -32.77 -9.41 -7.68
C TRP A 321 -32.77 -10.85 -7.13
N THR A 322 -32.57 -11.02 -5.82
CA THR A 322 -32.63 -12.33 -5.16
C THR A 322 -34.07 -12.81 -5.01
N LEU A 323 -34.99 -11.95 -4.55
CA LEU A 323 -36.36 -12.34 -4.21
C LEU A 323 -37.30 -12.32 -5.42
N GLY A 324 -37.12 -11.33 -6.31
CA GLY A 324 -37.98 -11.01 -7.45
C GLY A 324 -38.84 -9.75 -7.20
N GLU A 325 -38.84 -8.82 -8.15
CA GLU A 325 -39.60 -7.56 -8.09
C GLU A 325 -41.09 -7.79 -7.81
N GLU A 326 -41.71 -8.81 -8.42
CA GLU A 326 -43.12 -9.17 -8.20
C GLU A 326 -43.43 -9.54 -6.75
N PHE A 327 -42.50 -10.19 -6.04
CA PHE A 327 -42.69 -10.54 -4.62
C PHE A 327 -42.55 -9.30 -3.73
N CYS A 328 -41.49 -8.51 -3.95
CA CYS A 328 -41.25 -7.27 -3.20
C CYS A 328 -42.39 -6.25 -3.37
N THR A 329 -42.95 -6.13 -4.56
CA THR A 329 -44.06 -5.20 -4.86
C THR A 329 -45.43 -5.73 -4.43
N ASN A 330 -45.81 -6.95 -4.82
CA ASN A 330 -47.19 -7.44 -4.63
C ASN A 330 -47.43 -8.14 -3.30
N VAL A 331 -46.39 -8.70 -2.65
CA VAL A 331 -46.53 -9.43 -1.37
C VAL A 331 -46.02 -8.58 -0.21
N LEU A 332 -44.80 -8.04 -0.31
CA LEU A 332 -44.23 -7.17 0.73
C LEU A 332 -44.75 -5.72 0.67
N GLY A 333 -45.46 -5.34 -0.41
CA GLY A 333 -46.08 -4.02 -0.56
C GLY A 333 -45.09 -2.87 -0.80
N ILE A 334 -43.84 -3.18 -1.18
CA ILE A 334 -42.77 -2.19 -1.31
C ILE A 334 -42.96 -1.39 -2.62
N PRO A 335 -43.02 -0.05 -2.59
CA PRO A 335 -43.11 0.75 -3.80
C PRO A 335 -41.88 0.58 -4.71
N ALA A 336 -42.09 0.47 -6.02
CA ALA A 336 -41.02 0.23 -7.00
C ALA A 336 -40.00 1.39 -7.07
N ASP A 337 -40.40 2.61 -6.72
CA ASP A 337 -39.50 3.75 -6.53
C ASP A 337 -38.52 3.55 -5.37
N LYS A 338 -38.89 2.80 -4.32
CA LYS A 338 -38.00 2.45 -3.20
C LYS A 338 -37.13 1.24 -3.47
N LEU A 339 -37.56 0.30 -4.30
CA LEU A 339 -36.73 -0.85 -4.68
C LEU A 339 -35.52 -0.46 -5.54
N ASN A 340 -35.52 0.77 -6.08
CA ASN A 340 -34.43 1.35 -6.85
C ASN A 340 -33.68 2.48 -6.11
N ASP A 341 -33.95 2.69 -4.81
CA ASP A 341 -33.17 3.57 -3.93
C ASP A 341 -32.01 2.76 -3.29
N PRO A 342 -30.73 3.09 -3.55
CA PRO A 342 -29.60 2.38 -2.96
C PRO A 342 -29.60 2.36 -1.42
N ASN A 343 -30.26 3.33 -0.78
CA ASN A 343 -30.33 3.45 0.68
C ASN A 343 -31.45 2.60 1.30
N PHE A 344 -32.25 1.89 0.49
CA PHE A 344 -33.41 1.15 0.97
C PHE A 344 -33.04 -0.22 1.60
N SER A 345 -33.04 -0.28 2.92
CA SER A 345 -32.95 -1.55 3.66
C SER A 345 -34.32 -2.24 3.76
N LEU A 346 -34.50 -3.33 3.01
CA LEU A 346 -35.71 -4.16 3.03
C LEU A 346 -36.00 -4.71 4.44
N LEU A 347 -34.96 -5.19 5.15
CA LEU A 347 -35.11 -5.71 6.52
C LEU A 347 -35.61 -4.63 7.50
N ALA A 348 -35.10 -3.40 7.40
CA ALA A 348 -35.60 -2.29 8.22
C ALA A 348 -37.04 -1.92 7.85
N HIS A 349 -37.44 -2.06 6.58
CA HIS A 349 -38.81 -1.83 6.13
C HIS A 349 -39.80 -2.87 6.66
N LEU A 350 -39.38 -4.13 6.82
CA LEU A 350 -40.17 -5.17 7.49
C LEU A 350 -40.35 -4.91 9.00
N GLY A 351 -39.58 -3.98 9.58
CA GLY A 351 -39.68 -3.58 10.99
C GLY A 351 -38.63 -4.19 11.92
N PHE A 352 -37.65 -4.93 11.39
CA PHE A 352 -36.52 -5.42 12.18
C PHE A 352 -35.61 -4.24 12.58
N SER A 353 -35.17 -4.20 13.83
CA SER A 353 -34.22 -3.19 14.29
C SER A 353 -32.81 -3.49 13.78
N ARG A 354 -31.92 -2.50 13.80
CA ARG A 354 -30.50 -2.72 13.48
C ARG A 354 -29.87 -3.82 14.34
N ALA A 355 -30.24 -3.91 15.62
CA ALA A 355 -29.73 -4.96 16.53
C ALA A 355 -30.23 -6.37 16.15
N ASP A 356 -31.46 -6.49 15.65
CA ASP A 356 -32.00 -7.76 15.14
C ASP A 356 -31.26 -8.20 13.86
N ILE A 357 -30.99 -7.24 12.96
CA ILE A 357 -30.24 -7.46 11.71
C ILE A 357 -28.79 -7.86 12.02
N ASP A 358 -28.11 -7.13 12.89
CA ASP A 358 -26.72 -7.43 13.28
C ASP A 358 -26.63 -8.80 13.99
N ALA A 359 -27.55 -9.12 14.90
CA ALA A 359 -27.58 -10.42 15.60
C ALA A 359 -27.92 -11.62 14.70
N ALA A 360 -28.83 -11.45 13.74
CA ALA A 360 -29.08 -12.44 12.70
C ALA A 360 -27.83 -12.61 11.80
N ASN A 361 -27.19 -11.50 11.41
CA ASN A 361 -26.00 -11.54 10.58
C ASN A 361 -24.85 -12.33 11.24
N ASP A 362 -24.59 -12.07 12.52
CA ASP A 362 -23.57 -12.78 13.31
C ASP A 362 -23.83 -14.30 13.37
N HIS A 363 -25.08 -14.72 13.59
CA HIS A 363 -25.46 -16.14 13.61
C HIS A 363 -25.25 -16.81 12.25
N VAL A 364 -25.61 -16.12 11.17
CA VAL A 364 -25.69 -16.70 9.83
C VAL A 364 -24.32 -16.72 9.13
N LEU A 365 -23.59 -15.60 9.17
CA LEU A 365 -22.34 -15.40 8.43
C LEU A 365 -21.10 -15.41 9.33
N GLY A 366 -21.28 -15.40 10.66
CA GLY A 366 -20.22 -15.40 11.65
C GLY A 366 -19.78 -13.99 12.05
N THR A 367 -19.24 -13.86 13.26
CA THR A 367 -18.60 -12.62 13.73
C THR A 367 -17.23 -12.37 13.08
N MET A 368 -16.69 -13.38 12.39
CA MET A 368 -15.33 -13.49 11.84
C MET A 368 -14.20 -13.49 12.89
N THR A 369 -14.52 -13.42 14.19
CA THR A 369 -13.55 -13.46 15.30
C THR A 369 -13.88 -14.56 16.29
N LEU A 370 -12.91 -14.91 17.14
CA LEU A 370 -13.08 -15.79 18.28
C LEU A 370 -13.24 -15.00 19.62
N GLU A 371 -12.97 -13.69 19.62
CA GLU A 371 -13.18 -12.84 20.81
C GLU A 371 -14.65 -12.85 21.24
N GLY A 372 -14.94 -13.36 22.44
CA GLY A 372 -16.31 -13.48 22.96
C GLY A 372 -17.10 -14.66 22.41
N ALA A 373 -16.45 -15.65 21.78
CA ALA A 373 -17.04 -16.95 21.46
C ALA A 373 -17.48 -17.70 22.75
N PRO A 374 -18.54 -18.53 22.69
CA PRO A 374 -18.95 -19.34 23.85
C PRO A 374 -17.85 -20.32 24.25
N HIS A 375 -17.72 -20.62 25.54
CA HIS A 375 -16.72 -21.53 26.16
C HIS A 375 -15.23 -21.13 26.01
N LEU A 376 -14.86 -20.37 24.99
CA LEU A 376 -13.48 -19.93 24.77
C LEU A 376 -13.02 -19.03 25.92
N LYS A 377 -11.90 -19.41 26.54
CA LYS A 377 -11.33 -18.68 27.67
C LYS A 377 -10.47 -17.53 27.16
N GLU A 378 -10.47 -16.41 27.87
CA GLU A 378 -9.63 -15.25 27.54
C GLU A 378 -8.12 -15.58 27.58
N GLU A 379 -7.69 -16.52 28.44
CA GLU A 379 -6.30 -17.00 28.51
C GLU A 379 -5.81 -17.68 27.22
N HIS A 380 -6.73 -18.15 26.36
CA HIS A 380 -6.40 -18.80 25.09
C HIS A 380 -6.53 -17.86 23.88
N TYR A 381 -7.04 -16.62 24.03
CA TYR A 381 -7.23 -15.69 22.90
C TYR A 381 -5.93 -15.42 22.14
N ALA A 382 -4.79 -15.33 22.84
CA ALA A 382 -3.50 -15.00 22.23
C ALA A 382 -3.01 -16.03 21.18
N VAL A 383 -3.53 -17.27 21.21
CA VAL A 383 -3.23 -18.31 20.19
C VAL A 383 -3.85 -17.96 18.83
N PHE A 384 -4.88 -17.11 18.83
CA PHE A 384 -5.70 -16.75 17.67
C PHE A 384 -5.52 -15.28 17.22
N ASP A 385 -4.58 -14.54 17.81
CA ASP A 385 -4.30 -13.16 17.41
C ASP A 385 -3.72 -13.13 15.98
N CYS A 386 -4.38 -12.39 15.09
CA CYS A 386 -3.99 -12.21 13.70
C CYS A 386 -3.23 -10.89 13.48
N ALA A 387 -2.66 -10.71 12.29
CA ALA A 387 -2.02 -9.47 11.86
C ALA A 387 -2.93 -8.23 11.92
N ASN A 388 -4.24 -8.41 11.81
CA ASN A 388 -5.24 -7.34 11.84
C ASN A 388 -6.46 -7.76 12.70
N PRO A 389 -7.25 -6.79 13.21
CA PRO A 389 -8.52 -7.07 13.88
C PRO A 389 -9.45 -7.91 13.00
N CYS A 390 -10.03 -8.97 13.58
CA CYS A 390 -10.88 -9.89 12.85
C CYS A 390 -12.36 -9.45 12.86
N GLY A 391 -12.93 -9.20 11.68
CA GLY A 391 -14.34 -8.84 11.52
C GLY A 391 -14.73 -7.48 12.13
N LYS A 392 -16.04 -7.28 12.34
CA LYS A 392 -16.60 -6.05 12.94
C LYS A 392 -16.47 -5.99 14.47
N LYS A 393 -16.13 -7.11 15.12
CA LYS A 393 -16.13 -7.25 16.60
C LYS A 393 -14.76 -7.47 17.22
N GLY A 394 -13.80 -7.99 16.46
CA GLY A 394 -12.44 -8.19 16.93
C GLY A 394 -11.76 -6.86 17.28
N LYS A 395 -10.93 -6.89 18.31
CA LYS A 395 -10.13 -5.77 18.82
C LYS A 395 -8.67 -6.17 19.04
N ARG A 396 -8.40 -7.47 19.18
CA ARG A 396 -7.04 -8.00 19.29
C ARG A 396 -6.41 -8.15 17.92
N TYR A 397 -5.12 -7.84 17.87
CA TYR A 397 -4.24 -8.06 16.73
C TYR A 397 -2.79 -8.07 17.23
N LEU A 398 -1.90 -8.64 16.43
CA LEU A 398 -0.48 -8.75 16.71
C LEU A 398 0.21 -7.38 16.65
N SER A 399 1.00 -7.06 17.66
CA SER A 399 1.69 -5.78 17.76
C SER A 399 2.80 -5.64 16.70
N VAL A 400 3.18 -4.40 16.39
CA VAL A 400 4.35 -4.08 15.54
C VAL A 400 5.61 -4.77 16.08
N GLU A 401 5.78 -4.81 17.40
CA GLU A 401 6.90 -5.47 18.07
C GLU A 401 6.86 -7.00 17.92
N SER A 402 5.68 -7.63 17.96
CA SER A 402 5.54 -9.09 17.74
C SER A 402 5.96 -9.51 16.33
N HIS A 403 5.62 -8.70 15.31
CA HIS A 403 6.07 -8.92 13.94
C HIS A 403 7.60 -8.84 13.84
N ILE A 404 8.23 -7.87 14.49
CA ILE A 404 9.69 -7.64 14.43
C ILE A 404 10.46 -8.68 15.27
N THR A 405 10.00 -9.02 16.47
CA THR A 405 10.68 -10.02 17.32
C THR A 405 10.62 -11.42 16.74
N MET A 406 9.55 -11.79 16.03
CA MET A 406 9.50 -13.03 15.25
C MET A 406 10.47 -13.01 14.06
N MET A 407 10.60 -11.88 13.34
CA MET A 407 11.63 -11.74 12.30
C MET A 407 13.03 -11.92 12.88
N ALA A 408 13.32 -11.31 14.02
CA ALA A 408 14.64 -11.39 14.67
C ALA A 408 14.98 -12.82 15.09
N ALA A 409 14.03 -13.55 15.68
CA ALA A 409 14.21 -14.96 16.08
C ALA A 409 14.60 -15.88 14.91
N ALA A 410 14.05 -15.64 13.71
CA ALA A 410 14.43 -16.37 12.50
C ALA A 410 15.70 -15.79 11.81
N GLN A 411 15.88 -14.47 11.81
CA GLN A 411 16.90 -13.80 11.00
C GLN A 411 18.33 -14.22 11.37
N SER A 412 18.58 -14.50 12.65
CA SER A 412 19.85 -15.03 13.15
C SER A 412 20.31 -16.32 12.46
N PHE A 413 19.39 -17.03 11.83
CA PHE A 413 19.61 -18.33 11.21
C PHE A 413 19.36 -18.35 9.70
N ILE A 414 18.88 -17.26 9.09
CA ILE A 414 18.78 -17.14 7.62
C ILE A 414 20.05 -16.52 7.06
N SER A 415 20.56 -17.08 5.96
CA SER A 415 21.78 -16.59 5.30
C SER A 415 21.51 -15.31 4.50
N GLY A 416 20.48 -15.29 3.65
CA GLY A 416 19.88 -14.08 3.09
C GLY A 416 18.99 -13.35 4.11
N ALA A 417 17.87 -12.78 3.68
CA ALA A 417 16.93 -12.03 4.52
C ALA A 417 15.52 -12.63 4.50
N ILE A 418 14.55 -11.86 5.01
CA ILE A 418 13.17 -12.28 5.26
C ILE A 418 12.23 -11.29 4.58
N SER A 419 11.45 -11.77 3.61
CA SER A 419 10.29 -11.06 3.07
C SER A 419 9.10 -11.28 4.00
N LYS A 420 8.84 -10.29 4.86
CA LYS A 420 7.69 -10.24 5.76
C LYS A 420 7.20 -8.80 5.89
N THR A 421 5.89 -8.65 5.96
CA THR A 421 5.21 -7.39 6.21
C THR A 421 5.08 -7.15 7.72
N ILE A 422 5.41 -5.95 8.17
CA ILE A 422 5.09 -5.45 9.50
C ILE A 422 3.84 -4.59 9.34
N ASN A 423 2.68 -5.14 9.73
CA ASN A 423 1.41 -4.43 9.62
C ASN A 423 1.29 -3.40 10.75
N MET A 424 0.72 -2.24 10.44
CA MET A 424 0.52 -1.13 11.36
C MET A 424 -0.89 -0.57 11.17
N PRO A 425 -1.60 -0.15 12.23
CA PRO A 425 -2.96 0.39 12.10
C PRO A 425 -2.97 1.72 11.32
N ASN A 426 -4.13 2.10 10.77
CA ASN A 426 -4.27 3.26 9.87
C ASN A 426 -3.80 4.60 10.50
N ASP A 427 -3.88 4.72 11.82
CA ASP A 427 -3.48 5.88 12.62
C ASP A 427 -1.99 5.92 12.99
N ALA A 428 -1.21 4.87 12.64
CA ALA A 428 0.21 4.79 12.97
C ALA A 428 1.01 6.00 12.45
N THR A 429 1.81 6.59 13.35
CA THR A 429 2.51 7.85 13.16
C THR A 429 3.92 7.66 12.57
N ILE A 430 4.58 8.78 12.27
CA ILE A 430 5.99 8.78 11.83
C ILE A 430 6.92 8.24 12.93
N GLU A 431 6.61 8.49 14.21
CA GLU A 431 7.44 8.02 15.33
C GLU A 431 7.27 6.52 15.57
N ASP A 432 6.09 5.96 15.32
CA ASP A 432 5.85 4.50 15.35
C ASP A 432 6.62 3.81 14.22
N CYS A 433 6.61 4.40 13.01
CA CYS A 433 7.40 3.91 11.88
C CYS A 433 8.91 3.95 12.17
N LYS A 434 9.39 5.06 12.75
CA LYS A 434 10.78 5.21 13.18
C LYS A 434 11.16 4.17 14.24
N SER A 435 10.35 4.01 15.28
CA SER A 435 10.56 3.02 16.35
C SER A 435 10.60 1.60 15.81
N ALA A 436 9.76 1.27 14.83
CA ALA A 436 9.78 -0.03 14.14
C ALA A 436 11.10 -0.28 13.39
N TYR A 437 11.66 0.72 12.71
CA TYR A 437 12.99 0.63 12.08
C TYR A 437 14.12 0.54 13.11
N GLU A 438 14.09 1.35 14.17
CA GLU A 438 15.10 1.35 15.24
C GLU A 438 15.14 0.00 15.98
N LEU A 439 13.98 -0.57 16.31
CA LEU A 439 13.86 -1.90 16.91
C LEU A 439 14.37 -2.98 15.95
N SER A 440 13.95 -2.96 14.68
CA SER A 440 14.40 -3.92 13.66
C SER A 440 15.92 -3.90 13.48
N TRP A 441 16.51 -2.70 13.41
CA TRP A 441 17.96 -2.52 13.31
C TRP A 441 18.69 -3.03 14.55
N SER A 442 18.22 -2.71 15.75
CA SER A 442 18.88 -3.13 17.00
C SER A 442 18.87 -4.65 17.22
N LEU A 443 17.87 -5.35 16.67
CA LEU A 443 17.75 -6.81 16.69
C LEU A 443 18.44 -7.52 15.50
N GLY A 444 19.13 -6.78 14.63
CA GLY A 444 19.88 -7.35 13.49
C GLY A 444 19.03 -7.81 12.30
N VAL A 445 17.78 -7.34 12.20
CA VAL A 445 16.87 -7.66 11.09
C VAL A 445 17.40 -7.03 9.78
N LYS A 446 17.63 -7.84 8.73
CA LYS A 446 18.29 -7.37 7.49
C LYS A 446 17.37 -6.58 6.56
N ALA A 447 16.07 -6.81 6.64
CA ALA A 447 15.05 -6.19 5.81
C ALA A 447 13.79 -5.90 6.64
N ASN A 448 13.23 -4.71 6.50
CA ASN A 448 11.97 -4.31 7.11
C ASN A 448 11.06 -3.76 6.01
N ALA A 449 9.81 -4.23 5.96
CA ALA A 449 8.77 -3.71 5.09
C ALA A 449 7.53 -3.35 5.92
N LEU A 450 7.40 -2.07 6.27
CA LEU A 450 6.21 -1.54 6.93
C LEU A 450 5.02 -1.49 5.95
N TYR A 451 3.85 -1.90 6.42
CA TYR A 451 2.57 -1.63 5.77
C TYR A 451 1.60 -1.01 6.77
N ARG A 452 1.31 0.28 6.60
CA ARG A 452 0.21 0.92 7.31
C ARG A 452 -1.10 0.59 6.61
N ASP A 453 -2.11 0.18 7.35
CA ASP A 453 -3.44 -0.09 6.80
C ASP A 453 -4.01 1.15 6.08
N GLY A 454 -4.83 0.93 5.05
CA GLY A 454 -5.34 1.97 4.15
C GLY A 454 -4.29 2.64 3.24
N SER A 455 -3.00 2.31 3.33
CA SER A 455 -1.94 2.96 2.51
C SER A 455 -1.89 2.53 1.04
N LYS A 456 -2.75 1.60 0.61
CA LYS A 456 -2.83 1.10 -0.77
C LYS A 456 -4.27 1.17 -1.29
N LEU A 457 -4.44 1.75 -2.47
CA LEU A 457 -5.72 1.93 -3.18
C LEU A 457 -6.48 0.63 -3.49
N SER A 458 -5.84 -0.54 -3.36
CA SER A 458 -6.49 -1.84 -3.40
C SER A 458 -5.75 -2.84 -2.52
N GLN A 459 -6.50 -3.66 -1.77
CA GLN A 459 -5.99 -4.75 -0.95
C GLN A 459 -6.36 -6.11 -1.57
N PRO A 460 -5.45 -7.10 -1.67
CA PRO A 460 -5.74 -8.41 -2.25
C PRO A 460 -6.47 -9.38 -1.28
N LEU A 461 -6.47 -9.04 0.02
CA LEU A 461 -7.19 -9.70 1.10
C LEU A 461 -7.77 -8.59 1.99
N ALA A 462 -8.94 -8.84 2.60
CA ALA A 462 -9.58 -7.93 3.54
C ALA A 462 -10.05 -8.69 4.79
N ALA A 463 -9.81 -8.11 5.97
CA ALA A 463 -10.21 -8.67 7.28
C ALA A 463 -11.64 -8.25 7.68
N SER A 464 -12.10 -7.13 7.14
CA SER A 464 -13.48 -6.67 7.07
C SER A 464 -13.71 -6.04 5.68
N LEU A 465 -14.91 -6.13 5.14
CA LEU A 465 -15.25 -5.54 3.82
C LEU A 465 -15.90 -4.15 3.94
N VAL A 466 -15.92 -3.57 5.14
CA VAL A 466 -16.67 -2.33 5.44
C VAL A 466 -15.71 -1.25 5.95
N GLU A 467 -15.09 -0.51 5.02
CA GLU A 467 -14.61 0.87 5.27
C GLU A 467 -15.70 1.86 4.84
N ASP A 468 -16.80 1.90 5.61
CA ASP A 468 -17.89 2.90 5.68
C ASP A 468 -18.58 3.42 4.38
N ASP A 469 -18.20 2.98 3.19
CA ASP A 469 -18.80 3.43 1.93
C ASP A 469 -18.70 2.36 0.82
N ASP A 470 -19.74 1.52 0.76
CA ASP A 470 -19.96 0.47 -0.23
C ASP A 470 -20.22 1.05 -1.64
N GLU A 471 -20.83 2.24 -1.75
CA GLU A 471 -21.22 2.88 -3.02
C GLU A 471 -19.99 3.29 -3.83
N ALA A 472 -19.01 3.91 -3.19
CA ALA A 472 -17.74 4.25 -3.85
C ALA A 472 -16.96 3.02 -4.34
N ALA A 473 -17.05 1.88 -3.66
CA ALA A 473 -16.38 0.65 -4.11
C ALA A 473 -16.97 0.16 -5.45
N GLU A 474 -18.30 0.15 -5.57
CA GLU A 474 -19.01 -0.28 -6.78
C GLU A 474 -18.88 0.73 -7.94
N ILE A 475 -18.83 2.03 -7.64
CA ILE A 475 -18.56 3.09 -8.64
C ILE A 475 -17.09 3.03 -9.10
N LEU A 476 -16.11 2.85 -8.21
CA LEU A 476 -14.70 2.66 -8.59
C LEU A 476 -14.48 1.39 -9.42
N GLU A 477 -15.34 0.38 -9.31
CA GLU A 477 -15.33 -0.81 -10.15
C GLU A 477 -16.02 -0.58 -11.50
N SER A 478 -17.28 -0.14 -11.52
CA SER A 478 -18.16 -0.17 -12.71
C SER A 478 -18.50 1.18 -13.35
N GLY A 479 -18.29 2.30 -12.66
CA GLY A 479 -18.69 3.64 -13.11
C GLY A 479 -17.95 4.17 -14.34
N THR A 480 -18.44 5.26 -14.93
CA THR A 480 -17.75 5.98 -16.00
C THR A 480 -16.48 6.69 -15.47
N PRO A 481 -15.52 7.05 -16.35
CA PRO A 481 -14.35 7.83 -15.94
C PRO A 481 -14.67 9.18 -15.27
N HIS A 482 -15.89 9.71 -15.43
CA HIS A 482 -16.32 10.92 -14.73
C HIS A 482 -16.75 10.60 -13.29
N GLU A 483 -17.60 9.59 -13.08
CA GLU A 483 -18.08 9.19 -11.75
C GLU A 483 -16.93 8.68 -10.87
N LYS A 484 -16.00 7.92 -11.44
CA LYS A 484 -14.77 7.52 -10.72
C LYS A 484 -13.92 8.71 -10.29
N ALA A 485 -13.86 9.78 -11.09
CA ALA A 485 -13.15 11.01 -10.73
C ALA A 485 -13.91 11.84 -9.67
N THR A 486 -15.25 11.81 -9.66
CA THR A 486 -16.07 12.45 -8.62
C THR A 486 -15.86 11.75 -7.27
N VAL A 487 -15.98 10.43 -7.22
CA VAL A 487 -15.76 9.63 -5.99
C VAL A 487 -14.33 9.76 -5.47
N LEU A 488 -13.32 9.83 -6.36
CA LEU A 488 -11.95 10.15 -5.96
C LEU A 488 -11.82 11.54 -5.34
N ALA A 489 -12.48 12.56 -5.90
CA ALA A 489 -12.47 13.90 -5.32
C ALA A 489 -13.17 13.96 -3.95
N GLU A 490 -14.32 13.28 -3.81
CA GLU A 490 -15.08 13.25 -2.56
C GLU A 490 -14.31 12.53 -1.45
N LYS A 491 -13.70 11.36 -1.72
CA LYS A 491 -12.88 10.64 -0.72
C LYS A 491 -11.57 11.34 -0.36
N VAL A 492 -10.99 12.14 -1.26
CA VAL A 492 -9.85 13.02 -0.92
C VAL A 492 -10.29 14.18 0.00
N ILE A 493 -11.51 14.69 -0.19
CA ILE A 493 -12.05 15.80 0.61
C ILE A 493 -12.44 15.35 2.04
N GLU A 494 -13.15 14.23 2.22
CA GLU A 494 -13.80 13.95 3.50
C GLU A 494 -12.86 13.69 4.69
N LYS A 495 -11.72 13.00 4.52
CA LYS A 495 -10.86 12.62 5.66
C LYS A 495 -10.02 13.76 6.27
N ILE A 496 -10.01 14.97 5.69
CA ILE A 496 -9.27 16.14 6.25
C ILE A 496 -10.10 17.44 6.29
N VAL A 497 -10.90 17.74 5.26
CA VAL A 497 -11.39 19.12 4.98
C VAL A 497 -12.43 19.63 6.00
N VAL A 498 -13.12 18.75 6.71
CA VAL A 498 -14.25 19.06 7.62
C VAL A 498 -13.88 20.04 8.76
N LYS A 499 -12.59 20.15 9.15
CA LYS A 499 -12.15 21.09 10.19
C LYS A 499 -11.80 22.51 9.73
N GLU A 500 -11.47 22.72 8.44
CA GLU A 500 -10.97 24.04 7.98
C GLU A 500 -11.97 24.85 7.14
N VAL A 501 -12.84 24.20 6.34
CA VAL A 501 -13.85 24.92 5.53
C VAL A 501 -14.85 25.71 6.39
N ALA A 502 -14.97 25.40 7.68
CA ALA A 502 -15.70 26.18 8.68
C ALA A 502 -15.20 27.63 8.85
N ARG A 503 -14.01 28.01 8.35
CA ARG A 503 -13.52 29.41 8.36
C ARG A 503 -14.13 30.30 7.28
N GLY A 504 -14.68 29.73 6.20
CA GLY A 504 -15.16 30.50 5.04
C GLY A 504 -14.03 31.15 4.22
N ARG A 505 -14.40 31.89 3.17
CA ARG A 505 -13.46 32.41 2.16
C ARG A 505 -12.53 33.50 2.71
N GLU A 506 -11.24 33.24 2.72
CA GLU A 506 -10.22 34.24 3.10
C GLU A 506 -9.95 35.20 1.94
N LYS A 507 -10.11 36.51 2.20
CA LYS A 507 -9.98 37.56 1.17
C LYS A 507 -8.53 38.00 1.00
N LEU A 508 -8.02 37.88 -0.22
CA LEU A 508 -6.70 38.41 -0.61
C LEU A 508 -6.58 39.93 -0.40
N PRO A 509 -5.38 40.44 -0.06
CA PRO A 509 -5.10 41.88 0.04
C PRO A 509 -5.38 42.65 -1.26
N HIS A 510 -5.80 43.91 -1.11
CA HIS A 510 -6.01 44.85 -2.23
C HIS A 510 -4.73 45.14 -3.04
N ARG A 511 -3.56 45.06 -2.40
CA ARG A 511 -2.24 45.08 -3.04
C ARG A 511 -1.47 43.87 -2.54
N ARG A 512 -1.03 43.02 -3.45
CA ARG A 512 -0.44 41.71 -3.16
C ARG A 512 0.82 41.45 -3.99
N LYS A 513 1.58 40.45 -3.57
CA LYS A 513 2.78 39.97 -4.25
C LYS A 513 2.43 38.86 -5.24
N GLY A 514 3.41 38.43 -6.03
CA GLY A 514 3.33 37.32 -6.98
C GLY A 514 4.41 37.45 -8.04
N TYR A 515 4.34 36.65 -9.10
CA TYR A 515 5.20 36.77 -10.27
C TYR A 515 4.42 36.64 -11.58
N THR A 516 5.11 36.82 -12.71
CA THR A 516 4.56 36.57 -14.05
C THR A 516 5.57 35.75 -14.84
N GLN A 517 5.31 34.44 -14.96
CA GLN A 517 6.11 33.54 -15.78
C GLN A 517 5.53 33.46 -17.18
N LYS A 518 6.38 33.75 -18.18
CA LYS A 518 6.06 33.61 -19.59
C LYS A 518 6.70 32.33 -20.11
N ALA A 519 5.91 31.47 -20.75
CA ALA A 519 6.40 30.25 -21.38
C ALA A 519 5.85 30.09 -22.79
N ILE A 520 6.47 29.20 -23.55
CA ILE A 520 5.97 28.68 -24.82
C ILE A 520 5.88 27.17 -24.67
N VAL A 521 4.68 26.60 -24.65
CA VAL A 521 4.42 25.16 -24.51
C VAL A 521 3.89 24.64 -25.85
N GLY A 522 4.58 23.69 -26.47
CA GLY A 522 4.18 23.16 -27.78
C GLY A 522 4.12 24.21 -28.91
N GLY A 523 4.77 25.37 -28.74
CA GLY A 523 4.68 26.53 -29.64
C GLY A 523 3.66 27.61 -29.25
N HIS A 524 2.78 27.33 -28.28
CA HIS A 524 1.72 28.24 -27.82
C HIS A 524 2.18 29.10 -26.63
N LYS A 525 1.84 30.40 -26.64
CA LYS A 525 2.34 31.38 -25.65
C LYS A 525 1.42 31.45 -24.44
N VAL A 526 1.95 31.06 -23.28
CA VAL A 526 1.27 31.05 -21.98
C VAL A 526 1.92 32.07 -21.05
N TYR A 527 1.10 32.81 -20.31
CA TYR A 527 1.51 33.72 -19.26
C TYR A 527 0.79 33.30 -17.96
N LEU A 528 1.53 32.68 -17.05
CA LEU A 528 1.07 32.41 -15.69
C LEU A 528 1.35 33.65 -14.84
N ARG A 529 0.34 34.15 -14.12
CA ARG A 529 0.54 35.16 -13.06
C ARG A 529 0.02 34.60 -11.74
N THR A 530 0.67 34.94 -10.65
CA THR A 530 0.27 34.52 -9.29
C THR A 530 -0.10 35.70 -8.42
N GLY A 531 -0.92 35.45 -7.40
CA GLY A 531 -1.21 36.38 -6.32
C GLY A 531 -1.04 35.70 -4.96
N GLU A 532 -0.22 36.30 -4.09
CA GLU A 532 0.17 35.76 -2.79
C GLU A 532 -0.53 36.50 -1.63
N TYR A 533 -0.81 35.77 -0.55
CA TYR A 533 -1.14 36.33 0.76
C TYR A 533 0.10 37.00 1.38
N GLU A 534 -0.10 37.79 2.46
CA GLU A 534 1.02 38.44 3.17
C GLU A 534 1.99 37.43 3.80
N THR A 535 1.52 36.20 4.07
CA THR A 535 2.31 35.02 4.50
C THR A 535 3.22 34.44 3.41
N GLY A 536 3.04 34.85 2.14
CA GLY A 536 3.73 34.25 0.99
C GLY A 536 3.09 32.95 0.48
N GLN A 537 1.92 32.54 0.99
CA GLN A 537 1.13 31.44 0.41
C GLN A 537 0.41 31.92 -0.87
N LEU A 538 0.22 31.00 -1.83
CA LEU A 538 -0.49 31.29 -3.08
C LEU A 538 -2.01 31.31 -2.85
N GLY A 539 -2.69 32.38 -3.28
CA GLY A 539 -4.15 32.53 -3.16
C GLY A 539 -4.89 32.78 -4.47
N GLU A 540 -4.21 33.11 -5.56
CA GLU A 540 -4.82 33.18 -6.90
C GLU A 540 -3.82 32.94 -8.02
N ILE A 541 -4.34 32.50 -9.17
CA ILE A 541 -3.60 32.35 -10.43
C ILE A 541 -4.39 32.96 -11.60
N PHE A 542 -3.68 33.46 -12.60
CA PHE A 542 -4.24 33.86 -13.89
C PHE A 542 -3.48 33.19 -15.03
N ILE A 543 -4.20 32.76 -16.06
CA ILE A 543 -3.66 32.06 -17.23
C ILE A 543 -4.01 32.86 -18.49
N ASP A 544 -3.05 33.63 -19.00
CA ASP A 544 -3.20 34.45 -20.20
C ASP A 544 -2.62 33.77 -21.43
N MET A 545 -3.34 33.79 -22.55
CA MET A 545 -2.92 33.09 -23.79
C MET A 545 -3.19 33.87 -25.07
N HIS A 546 -2.15 34.00 -25.90
CA HIS A 546 -2.19 34.73 -27.17
C HIS A 546 -2.27 33.80 -28.39
N LYS A 547 -3.13 34.17 -29.36
CA LYS A 547 -3.47 33.46 -30.61
C LYS A 547 -4.46 32.29 -30.50
N GLU A 548 -4.84 31.85 -29.31
CA GLU A 548 -5.92 30.87 -29.15
C GLU A 548 -7.30 31.42 -29.52
N GLY A 549 -8.17 30.50 -29.95
CA GLY A 549 -9.59 30.74 -30.15
C GLY A 549 -10.31 31.13 -28.85
N ALA A 550 -11.38 31.94 -28.99
CA ALA A 550 -12.04 32.58 -27.85
C ALA A 550 -12.55 31.61 -26.77
N GLY A 551 -13.09 30.46 -27.16
CA GLY A 551 -13.58 29.44 -26.23
C GLY A 551 -12.48 28.86 -25.33
N PHE A 552 -11.30 28.58 -25.88
CA PHE A 552 -10.17 28.04 -25.10
C PHE A 552 -9.61 29.07 -24.11
N ARG A 553 -9.50 30.35 -24.51
CA ARG A 553 -9.14 31.44 -23.58
C ARG A 553 -10.17 31.60 -22.46
N ALA A 554 -11.46 31.53 -22.78
CA ALA A 554 -12.53 31.60 -21.77
C ALA A 554 -12.48 30.40 -20.80
N MET A 555 -12.22 29.18 -21.31
CA MET A 555 -12.07 27.98 -20.49
C MET A 555 -10.87 28.07 -19.54
N MET A 556 -9.69 28.46 -20.03
CA MET A 556 -8.49 28.63 -19.19
C MET A 556 -8.67 29.73 -18.14
N ASN A 557 -9.36 30.83 -18.47
CA ASN A 557 -9.68 31.88 -17.50
C ASN A 557 -10.67 31.40 -16.42
N ASN A 558 -11.74 30.70 -16.80
CA ASN A 558 -12.70 30.13 -15.85
C ASN A 558 -12.05 29.07 -14.95
N PHE A 559 -11.14 28.26 -15.48
CA PHE A 559 -10.35 27.30 -14.72
C PHE A 559 -9.44 28.00 -13.70
N ALA A 560 -8.71 29.04 -14.12
CA ALA A 560 -7.85 29.83 -13.23
C ALA A 560 -8.66 30.48 -12.08
N ILE A 561 -9.88 30.96 -12.37
CA ILE A 561 -10.83 31.47 -11.36
C ILE A 561 -11.25 30.36 -10.39
N ALA A 562 -11.59 29.16 -10.88
CA ALA A 562 -12.00 28.04 -10.03
C ALA A 562 -10.89 27.61 -9.03
N VAL A 563 -9.65 27.44 -9.52
CA VAL A 563 -8.49 27.12 -8.67
C VAL A 563 -8.23 28.24 -7.65
N SER A 564 -8.28 29.51 -8.08
CA SER A 564 -8.13 30.67 -7.19
C SER A 564 -9.20 30.72 -6.10
N VAL A 565 -10.44 30.34 -6.42
CA VAL A 565 -11.52 30.25 -5.42
C VAL A 565 -11.27 29.10 -4.44
N GLY A 566 -10.82 27.94 -4.90
CA GLY A 566 -10.50 26.80 -4.02
C GLY A 566 -9.37 27.09 -3.04
N LEU A 567 -8.26 27.69 -3.52
CA LEU A 567 -7.17 28.19 -2.65
C LEU A 567 -7.70 29.15 -1.58
N GLN A 568 -8.61 30.06 -1.94
CA GLN A 568 -9.23 31.02 -1.02
C GLN A 568 -10.26 30.40 -0.06
N TYR A 569 -10.63 29.13 -0.22
CA TYR A 569 -11.43 28.35 0.73
C TYR A 569 -10.58 27.36 1.54
N GLY A 570 -9.24 27.41 1.42
CA GLY A 570 -8.32 26.58 2.20
C GLY A 570 -7.93 25.24 1.56
N VAL A 571 -8.27 25.00 0.29
CA VAL A 571 -7.78 23.80 -0.43
C VAL A 571 -6.26 23.93 -0.64
N PRO A 572 -5.43 22.96 -0.20
CA PRO A 572 -3.98 23.03 -0.37
C PRO A 572 -3.55 23.08 -1.84
N LEU A 573 -2.42 23.74 -2.11
CA LEU A 573 -1.84 23.77 -3.46
C LEU A 573 -1.36 22.37 -3.91
N GLU A 574 -0.97 21.51 -2.96
CA GLU A 574 -0.52 20.14 -3.20
C GLU A 574 -1.61 19.31 -3.90
N GLU A 575 -2.85 19.36 -3.42
CA GLU A 575 -4.01 18.69 -4.04
C GLU A 575 -4.21 19.11 -5.51
N PHE A 576 -4.10 20.41 -5.79
CA PHE A 576 -4.20 20.92 -7.17
C PHE A 576 -3.02 20.49 -8.05
N VAL A 577 -1.83 20.31 -7.48
CA VAL A 577 -0.65 19.83 -8.21
C VAL A 577 -0.83 18.35 -8.58
N ASP A 578 -1.21 17.50 -7.63
CA ASP A 578 -1.31 16.06 -7.87
C ASP A 578 -2.58 15.69 -8.67
N ALA A 579 -3.64 16.51 -8.63
CA ALA A 579 -4.82 16.36 -9.49
C ALA A 579 -4.60 16.78 -10.97
N PHE A 580 -3.70 17.73 -11.26
CA PHE A 580 -3.57 18.32 -12.61
C PHE A 580 -2.22 18.12 -13.31
N THR A 581 -1.18 17.65 -12.61
CA THR A 581 0.04 17.16 -13.26
C THR A 581 -0.23 15.89 -14.09
N PHE A 582 0.61 15.64 -15.09
CA PHE A 582 0.51 14.53 -16.06
C PHE A 582 -0.77 14.50 -16.92
N THR A 583 -1.67 15.48 -16.79
CA THR A 583 -2.84 15.66 -17.67
C THR A 583 -2.39 15.86 -19.12
N LYS A 584 -3.02 15.16 -20.06
CA LYS A 584 -2.60 15.08 -21.47
C LYS A 584 -3.65 15.66 -22.41
N PHE A 585 -3.36 16.82 -22.99
CA PHE A 585 -4.13 17.43 -24.08
C PHE A 585 -3.30 18.52 -24.76
N GLU A 586 -3.59 18.82 -26.03
CA GLU A 586 -2.90 19.88 -26.77
C GLU A 586 -3.36 21.28 -26.33
N PRO A 587 -2.46 22.29 -26.25
CA PRO A 587 -1.03 22.25 -26.62
C PRO A 587 -0.14 21.48 -25.63
N ALA A 588 0.74 20.64 -26.19
CA ALA A 588 1.70 19.81 -25.45
C ALA A 588 3.08 19.83 -26.14
N GLY A 589 4.13 19.42 -25.42
CA GLY A 589 5.49 19.29 -25.93
C GLY A 589 6.48 20.29 -25.32
N MET A 590 7.60 20.49 -26.03
CA MET A 590 8.78 21.18 -25.50
C MET A 590 8.46 22.60 -25.01
N VAL A 591 8.98 22.93 -23.83
CA VAL A 591 8.75 24.19 -23.12
C VAL A 591 9.95 25.13 -23.34
N GLN A 592 9.67 26.39 -23.70
CA GLN A 592 10.68 27.43 -23.85
C GLN A 592 10.37 28.62 -22.95
N GLY A 593 11.40 29.28 -22.41
CA GLY A 593 11.27 30.41 -21.49
C GLY A 593 11.11 30.04 -20.02
N ASN A 594 11.11 28.74 -19.70
CA ASN A 594 11.26 28.22 -18.34
C ASN A 594 12.60 27.48 -18.23
N GLU A 595 13.28 27.61 -17.09
CA GLU A 595 14.63 27.07 -16.90
C GLU A 595 14.63 25.64 -16.32
N THR A 596 13.65 25.32 -15.47
CA THR A 596 13.53 24.06 -14.71
C THR A 596 12.66 23.03 -15.43
N ILE A 597 11.63 23.45 -16.17
CA ILE A 597 10.69 22.58 -16.89
C ILE A 597 10.95 22.71 -18.39
N ARG A 598 11.37 21.62 -19.03
CA ARG A 598 11.78 21.58 -20.44
C ARG A 598 10.78 20.91 -21.37
N ASN A 599 9.83 20.15 -20.83
CA ASN A 599 8.77 19.47 -21.58
C ASN A 599 7.51 19.37 -20.70
N ALA A 600 6.32 19.35 -21.30
CA ALA A 600 5.05 19.19 -20.59
C ALA A 600 4.01 18.47 -21.46
N THR A 601 3.11 17.71 -20.85
CA THR A 601 2.06 16.93 -21.55
C THR A 601 0.76 17.69 -21.79
N SER A 602 0.63 18.87 -21.19
CA SER A 602 -0.39 19.88 -21.48
C SER A 602 0.02 21.23 -20.90
N ILE A 603 -0.78 22.27 -21.13
CA ILE A 603 -0.61 23.58 -20.49
C ILE A 603 -0.87 23.52 -18.97
N LEU A 604 -1.81 22.68 -18.51
CA LEU A 604 -2.08 22.54 -17.07
C LEU A 604 -0.96 21.75 -16.38
N ASP A 605 -0.47 20.68 -17.00
CA ASP A 605 0.72 19.95 -16.54
C ASP A 605 1.94 20.89 -16.43
N TYR A 606 2.16 21.79 -17.39
CA TYR A 606 3.20 22.82 -17.27
C TYR A 606 2.97 23.76 -16.07
N ILE A 607 1.75 24.31 -15.93
CA ILE A 607 1.43 25.30 -14.89
C ILE A 607 1.57 24.71 -13.49
N PHE A 608 1.03 23.52 -13.24
CA PHE A 608 1.07 22.92 -11.91
C PHE A 608 2.47 22.41 -11.54
N ARG A 609 3.27 21.90 -12.49
CA ARG A 609 4.71 21.69 -12.23
C ARG A 609 5.42 22.98 -11.83
N GLU A 610 5.13 24.11 -12.49
CA GLU A 610 5.79 25.38 -12.19
C GLU A 610 5.39 25.93 -10.82
N LEU A 611 4.11 25.80 -10.44
CA LEU A 611 3.62 26.17 -9.11
C LEU A 611 4.21 25.25 -8.02
N ALA A 612 4.32 23.95 -8.29
CA ALA A 612 4.92 22.98 -7.38
C ALA A 612 6.42 23.25 -7.15
N VAL A 613 7.19 23.49 -8.20
CA VAL A 613 8.61 23.87 -8.10
C VAL A 613 8.78 25.23 -7.40
N SER A 614 7.85 26.17 -7.58
CA SER A 614 8.02 27.54 -7.04
C SER A 614 7.51 27.76 -5.62
N TYR A 615 6.48 27.02 -5.17
CA TYR A 615 5.87 27.16 -3.84
C TYR A 615 6.08 25.94 -2.94
N LEU A 616 6.20 24.73 -3.51
CA LEU A 616 6.31 23.47 -2.74
C LEU A 616 7.73 22.89 -2.73
N ASP A 617 8.65 23.38 -3.57
CA ASP A 617 9.98 22.82 -3.84
C ASP A 617 9.97 21.31 -4.22
N ARG A 618 8.88 20.88 -4.89
CA ARG A 618 8.72 19.57 -5.56
C ARG A 618 9.71 19.44 -6.73
N THR A 619 11.00 19.29 -6.42
CA THR A 619 12.09 19.18 -7.40
C THR A 619 12.10 17.86 -8.17
N ASP A 620 11.29 16.88 -7.76
CA ASP A 620 10.91 15.67 -8.52
C ASP A 620 10.21 16.00 -9.85
N LEU A 621 9.45 17.10 -9.90
CA LEU A 621 8.73 17.53 -11.10
C LEU A 621 9.60 18.38 -12.06
N ALA A 622 10.80 18.78 -11.65
CA ALA A 622 11.72 19.59 -12.43
C ALA A 622 12.63 18.71 -13.33
N HIS A 623 12.79 19.11 -14.58
CA HIS A 623 13.71 18.44 -15.52
C HIS A 623 15.18 18.89 -15.33
N VAL A 624 15.38 20.05 -14.72
CA VAL A 624 16.68 20.58 -14.28
C VAL A 624 16.49 21.00 -12.82
N LYS A 625 17.30 20.46 -11.90
CA LYS A 625 17.26 20.87 -10.49
C LYS A 625 17.74 22.32 -10.34
N PRO A 626 17.03 23.20 -9.60
CA PRO A 626 17.53 24.54 -9.32
C PRO A 626 18.67 24.51 -8.30
N GLU A 627 19.56 25.48 -8.39
CA GLU A 627 20.70 25.67 -7.48
C GLU A 627 20.34 26.58 -6.28
N GLY A 628 21.26 26.76 -5.34
CA GLY A 628 21.08 27.58 -4.13
C GLY A 628 20.43 26.86 -2.94
N ALA A 629 20.58 27.46 -1.74
CA ALA A 629 20.00 26.97 -0.50
C ALA A 629 18.58 27.50 -0.28
N THR A 630 17.75 26.75 0.46
CA THR A 630 16.36 27.09 0.75
C THR A 630 16.25 28.03 1.95
N PHE A 631 15.07 28.63 2.15
CA PHE A 631 14.79 29.47 3.33
C PHE A 631 14.64 28.70 4.65
N ASP A 632 14.49 27.39 4.58
CA ASP A 632 14.10 26.56 5.73
C ASP A 632 15.23 25.57 6.14
N ASP A 633 16.41 25.67 5.50
CA ASP A 633 17.66 24.93 5.80
C ASP A 633 18.32 25.35 7.13
N ILE A 634 17.66 25.07 8.26
CA ILE A 634 18.27 25.13 9.61
C ILE A 634 18.79 23.74 9.98
N GLY A 635 20.00 23.39 9.53
CA GLY A 635 20.62 22.11 9.90
C GLY A 635 21.80 21.64 9.04
N ARG A 636 22.91 22.39 8.98
CA ARG A 636 24.17 21.86 8.41
C ARG A 636 24.91 20.97 9.42
N GLY A 637 24.53 19.70 9.47
CA GLY A 637 25.42 18.65 9.97
C GLY A 637 26.62 18.44 9.04
N ALA A 638 27.63 17.72 9.53
CA ALA A 638 28.77 17.22 8.75
C ALA A 638 29.75 18.24 8.10
N GLU A 639 29.62 19.54 8.35
CA GLU A 639 30.66 20.55 8.01
C GLU A 639 31.39 21.15 9.25
N GLU A 640 31.17 20.62 10.46
CA GLU A 640 32.09 20.85 11.58
C GLU A 640 33.45 20.20 11.31
N GLY A 641 34.43 20.97 10.81
CA GLY A 641 35.81 20.47 10.69
C GLY A 641 36.81 21.35 9.95
N VAL A 642 36.39 22.21 9.02
CA VAL A 642 37.33 23.01 8.19
C VAL A 642 36.90 24.48 8.09
N ALA A 643 37.39 25.31 9.01
CA ALA A 643 37.16 26.75 8.97
C ALA A 643 38.02 27.45 7.90
N ASN A 644 37.43 28.33 7.11
CA ASN A 644 38.14 29.42 6.44
C ASN A 644 37.21 30.61 6.12
N VAL A 645 37.62 31.80 6.60
CA VAL A 645 37.04 33.14 6.40
C VAL A 645 35.77 33.48 7.21
N GLN A 646 35.98 34.45 8.12
CA GLN A 646 35.08 35.27 8.96
C GLN A 646 33.56 35.12 8.90
N GLU A 647 32.97 34.99 10.09
CA GLU A 647 31.54 35.12 10.38
C GLU A 647 31.00 36.54 10.12
N LEU A 648 29.80 36.62 9.54
CA LEU A 648 28.87 37.74 9.70
C LEU A 648 27.89 37.38 10.82
N SER A 649 27.58 38.32 11.72
CA SER A 649 26.74 38.01 12.88
C SER A 649 25.29 37.65 12.50
N GLU A 650 24.76 36.60 13.14
CA GLU A 650 23.44 36.01 12.85
C GLU A 650 22.30 37.04 12.85
N THR A 651 22.39 38.05 13.73
CA THR A 651 21.41 39.14 13.86
C THR A 651 21.31 40.04 12.62
N ALA A 652 22.31 40.03 11.73
CA ALA A 652 22.26 40.73 10.45
C ALA A 652 21.66 39.86 9.33
N ALA A 653 21.95 38.56 9.34
CA ALA A 653 21.42 37.59 8.37
C ALA A 653 19.90 37.44 8.53
N ALA A 654 19.40 37.22 9.75
CA ALA A 654 17.98 37.07 10.04
C ALA A 654 17.14 38.30 9.61
N LYS A 655 17.66 39.51 9.83
CA LYS A 655 17.00 40.75 9.35
C LYS A 655 17.01 40.88 7.83
N SER A 656 18.11 40.50 7.18
CA SER A 656 18.18 40.48 5.71
C SER A 656 17.17 39.50 5.10
N LEU A 657 17.02 38.32 5.70
CA LEU A 657 16.01 37.30 5.36
C LEU A 657 14.57 37.82 5.50
N GLU A 658 14.25 38.43 6.63
CA GLU A 658 12.90 38.98 6.90
C GLU A 658 12.58 40.14 5.94
N VAL A 659 13.53 41.03 5.68
CA VAL A 659 13.39 42.12 4.71
C VAL A 659 13.25 41.60 3.26
N LEU A 660 13.96 40.54 2.88
CA LEU A 660 13.79 39.89 1.57
C LEU A 660 12.39 39.26 1.43
N LYS A 661 11.91 38.54 2.44
CA LYS A 661 10.53 38.02 2.49
C LYS A 661 9.49 39.15 2.50
N GLN A 662 9.80 40.34 3.04
CA GLN A 662 8.93 41.52 2.96
C GLN A 662 8.92 42.19 1.56
N ILE A 663 10.04 42.23 0.85
CA ILE A 663 10.18 42.97 -0.43
C ILE A 663 9.80 42.13 -1.66
N SER A 664 10.11 40.82 -1.68
CA SER A 664 9.90 39.95 -2.84
C SER A 664 8.73 38.96 -2.63
N SER A 665 8.30 38.32 -3.72
CA SER A 665 7.36 37.19 -3.73
C SER A 665 8.07 35.87 -3.44
N SER A 666 7.41 34.97 -2.72
CA SER A 666 7.97 33.67 -2.35
C SER A 666 8.18 32.76 -3.56
N GLY A 667 7.22 32.77 -4.51
CA GLY A 667 7.28 31.99 -5.74
C GLY A 667 8.31 32.52 -6.74
N TYR A 668 8.56 33.84 -6.78
CA TYR A 668 9.59 34.42 -7.64
C TYR A 668 11.00 33.98 -7.23
N LEU A 669 11.24 33.90 -5.92
CA LEU A 669 12.50 33.40 -5.36
C LEU A 669 12.55 31.86 -5.29
N ARG A 670 11.46 31.15 -5.62
CA ARG A 670 11.34 29.68 -5.55
C ARG A 670 11.86 29.10 -4.23
N LYS A 671 11.47 29.73 -3.11
CA LYS A 671 11.94 29.45 -1.74
C LYS A 671 13.48 29.52 -1.51
N ARG A 672 14.26 30.16 -2.38
CA ARG A 672 15.74 30.17 -2.34
C ARG A 672 16.37 31.54 -2.13
N MET A 673 17.58 31.54 -1.58
CA MET A 673 18.41 32.73 -1.34
C MET A 673 19.24 33.10 -2.59
N PRO A 674 19.21 34.36 -3.08
CA PRO A 674 20.12 34.81 -4.15
C PRO A 674 21.59 34.80 -3.68
N GLN A 675 22.47 34.14 -4.42
CA GLN A 675 23.89 34.01 -4.03
C GLN A 675 24.68 35.33 -4.16
N GLU A 676 24.28 36.25 -5.03
CA GLU A 676 24.97 37.53 -5.25
C GLU A 676 24.26 38.73 -4.60
N LEU A 677 23.93 38.65 -3.30
CA LEU A 677 23.40 39.80 -2.55
C LEU A 677 24.52 40.75 -2.09
N VAL A 678 25.19 41.42 -3.03
CA VAL A 678 26.24 42.42 -2.73
C VAL A 678 25.62 43.67 -2.10
N VAL A 679 25.53 43.69 -0.77
CA VAL A 679 25.03 44.83 0.00
C VAL A 679 26.00 46.00 -0.12
N LEU A 680 25.66 46.97 -0.98
CA LEU A 680 26.47 48.15 -1.27
C LEU A 680 26.39 49.16 -0.10
N GLN A 681 27.19 48.92 0.94
CA GLN A 681 27.11 49.58 2.24
C GLN A 681 27.60 51.05 2.20
N GLY A 682 26.69 51.97 1.88
CA GLY A 682 26.99 53.40 1.73
C GLY A 682 26.93 54.22 3.03
N GLY A 683 28.10 54.58 3.57
CA GLY A 683 28.25 55.62 4.61
C GLY A 683 29.60 55.51 5.35
N GLN A 684 30.36 56.59 5.62
CA GLN A 684 30.14 58.02 5.41
C GLN A 684 31.43 58.73 4.97
N SER A 685 31.35 59.70 4.05
CA SER A 685 32.14 60.95 4.08
C SER A 685 31.81 61.85 2.88
N GLY A 686 31.61 63.16 3.10
CA GLY A 686 31.76 64.17 2.04
C GLY A 686 30.50 64.95 1.58
N ALA A 687 30.18 66.03 2.31
CA ALA A 687 29.79 67.36 1.81
C ALA A 687 28.47 67.63 1.04
N THR A 688 27.98 68.86 1.29
CA THR A 688 27.14 69.75 0.44
C THR A 688 25.68 69.39 0.12
N ALA A 689 24.79 70.26 0.63
CA ALA A 689 23.35 70.27 0.43
C ALA A 689 22.88 70.85 -0.91
N LEU A 690 21.60 70.64 -1.23
CA LEU A 690 20.73 71.69 -1.79
C LEU A 690 19.25 71.48 -1.40
N ASN A 691 18.45 72.55 -1.38
CA ASN A 691 17.01 72.56 -1.09
C ASN A 691 16.19 72.99 -2.32
N THR A 692 15.13 72.23 -2.66
CA THR A 692 13.83 72.68 -3.24
C THR A 692 12.86 71.48 -3.16
N ALA A 693 11.57 71.53 -2.77
CA ALA A 693 10.49 72.53 -2.74
C ALA A 693 9.53 72.52 -3.96
N SER A 694 8.22 72.66 -3.67
CA SER A 694 7.05 72.84 -4.55
C SER A 694 6.64 71.74 -5.56
N ASP A 695 5.68 70.92 -5.12
CA ASP A 695 4.33 70.69 -5.71
C ASP A 695 3.89 71.63 -6.88
N PRO A 696 3.07 71.16 -7.85
CA PRO A 696 1.63 71.40 -7.72
C PRO A 696 0.68 70.28 -8.20
N VAL A 697 -0.41 70.08 -7.45
CA VAL A 697 -1.67 69.50 -7.94
C VAL A 697 -2.31 70.42 -9.01
N GLY A 698 -2.76 69.88 -10.15
CA GLY A 698 -3.44 70.73 -11.16
C GLY A 698 -3.85 70.12 -12.50
N ALA A 699 -4.79 69.16 -12.53
CA ALA A 699 -5.53 68.79 -13.74
C ALA A 699 -7.00 68.47 -13.41
N LEU A 700 -7.96 69.13 -14.08
CA LEU A 700 -9.37 69.15 -13.69
C LEU A 700 -10.18 67.96 -14.24
N GLN A 701 -10.88 67.25 -13.34
CA GLN A 701 -12.35 67.27 -13.16
C GLN A 701 -13.32 67.20 -14.38
N THR A 702 -14.54 66.66 -14.12
CA THR A 702 -15.77 66.59 -14.97
C THR A 702 -15.84 65.43 -16.00
N LEU A 703 -16.98 64.79 -16.33
CA LEU A 703 -18.43 64.98 -16.03
C LEU A 703 -19.17 63.65 -15.62
N VAL A 704 -20.44 63.77 -15.19
CA VAL A 704 -21.46 62.69 -14.97
C VAL A 704 -22.84 63.18 -15.50
N PRO A 705 -23.66 62.34 -16.18
CA PRO A 705 -25.00 61.87 -15.72
C PRO A 705 -25.21 60.34 -15.94
N GLU A 706 -26.06 59.55 -15.26
CA GLU A 706 -27.55 59.51 -15.11
C GLU A 706 -28.35 59.16 -16.41
N THR A 707 -29.44 58.36 -16.47
CA THR A 707 -30.17 57.38 -15.59
C THR A 707 -31.18 56.49 -16.42
N ALA A 708 -31.84 55.49 -15.78
CA ALA A 708 -33.27 55.04 -15.99
C ALA A 708 -33.68 53.67 -16.66
N ALA A 709 -34.76 53.09 -16.08
CA ALA A 709 -35.61 51.87 -16.24
C ALA A 709 -36.07 51.39 -17.66
N VAL A 710 -36.29 50.09 -18.01
CA VAL A 710 -37.33 49.06 -17.60
C VAL A 710 -38.80 49.51 -17.92
N PRO A 711 -39.76 48.72 -18.52
CA PRO A 711 -39.92 47.24 -18.68
C PRO A 711 -40.43 46.67 -20.07
N THR A 712 -40.81 45.37 -20.04
CA THR A 712 -41.47 44.35 -20.95
C THR A 712 -42.83 44.76 -21.61
N PRO A 713 -43.61 43.94 -22.44
CA PRO A 713 -43.84 42.45 -22.40
C PRO A 713 -44.35 41.63 -23.66
N VAL A 714 -44.73 40.35 -23.41
CA VAL A 714 -45.70 39.42 -24.10
C VAL A 714 -45.26 38.31 -25.10
N ALA A 715 -45.12 37.08 -24.54
CA ALA A 715 -45.65 35.73 -24.90
C ALA A 715 -45.79 35.14 -26.35
N ALA A 716 -45.54 33.82 -26.43
CA ALA A 716 -46.16 32.85 -27.36
C ALA A 716 -46.10 31.40 -26.79
N THR A 717 -46.85 30.44 -27.37
CA THR A 717 -46.92 28.99 -27.01
C THR A 717 -47.10 28.15 -28.32
N SER A 718 -47.28 26.82 -28.43
CA SER A 718 -47.58 25.64 -27.56
C SER A 718 -47.35 24.35 -28.40
N ALA A 719 -47.24 23.09 -27.91
CA ALA A 719 -46.88 22.44 -26.63
C ALA A 719 -46.88 20.88 -26.84
N ALA A 720 -46.49 20.11 -25.80
CA ALA A 720 -46.69 18.64 -25.61
C ALA A 720 -45.94 17.60 -26.49
N ALA A 721 -45.31 16.62 -25.82
CA ALA A 721 -45.39 15.18 -26.11
C ALA A 721 -44.76 14.36 -24.95
N ILE A 722 -45.38 13.22 -24.59
CA ILE A 722 -44.79 12.20 -23.69
C ILE A 722 -44.61 10.93 -24.52
N ILE A 723 -43.41 10.36 -24.52
CA ILE A 723 -43.11 9.07 -25.16
C ILE A 723 -42.23 8.25 -24.21
N ALA A 724 -42.66 7.04 -23.86
CA ALA A 724 -41.82 6.08 -23.18
C ALA A 724 -40.84 5.44 -24.19
N THR A 725 -39.55 5.48 -23.89
CA THR A 725 -38.51 4.82 -24.70
C THR A 725 -38.03 3.55 -24.02
N SER A 726 -38.27 2.41 -24.67
CA SER A 726 -37.53 1.18 -24.42
C SER A 726 -36.02 1.41 -24.55
N MET A 727 -35.22 0.67 -23.78
CA MET A 727 -33.76 0.79 -23.80
C MET A 727 -33.19 0.70 -25.23
N ASP A 728 -32.42 1.71 -25.63
CA ASP A 728 -31.69 1.72 -26.89
C ASP A 728 -30.75 0.50 -26.98
N ALA A 729 -30.68 -0.09 -28.17
CA ALA A 729 -29.76 -1.19 -28.47
C ALA A 729 -28.30 -0.81 -28.17
N ARG A 730 -27.94 0.48 -28.34
CA ARG A 730 -26.61 1.01 -27.95
C ARG A 730 -26.37 0.95 -26.45
N SER A 731 -27.38 1.26 -25.63
CA SER A 731 -27.30 1.16 -24.16
C SER A 731 -27.19 -0.29 -23.72
N LYS A 732 -27.97 -1.19 -24.34
CA LYS A 732 -27.88 -2.64 -24.09
C LYS A 732 -26.51 -3.22 -24.48
N ALA A 733 -25.92 -2.76 -25.59
CA ALA A 733 -24.58 -3.17 -26.00
C ALA A 733 -23.49 -2.68 -25.02
N LYS A 734 -23.61 -1.44 -24.50
CA LYS A 734 -22.71 -0.91 -23.48
C LYS A 734 -22.80 -1.67 -22.15
N MET A 735 -24.00 -2.00 -21.69
CA MET A 735 -24.21 -2.82 -20.49
C MET A 735 -23.64 -4.25 -20.62
N GLN A 736 -23.46 -4.73 -21.86
CA GLN A 736 -22.80 -6.02 -22.16
C GLN A 736 -21.29 -5.90 -22.38
N GLY A 737 -20.70 -4.73 -22.09
CA GLY A 737 -19.24 -4.52 -22.12
C GLY A 737 -18.62 -4.45 -23.51
N TYR A 738 -19.42 -4.22 -24.57
CA TYR A 738 -18.88 -4.12 -25.93
C TYR A 738 -18.23 -2.75 -26.19
N GLU A 739 -16.92 -2.75 -26.44
CA GLU A 739 -16.13 -1.53 -26.71
C GLU A 739 -16.48 -0.90 -28.08
N GLY A 740 -17.01 -1.69 -29.02
CA GLY A 740 -17.50 -1.22 -30.33
C GLY A 740 -16.50 -1.28 -31.48
N ASP A 741 -15.30 -1.83 -31.25
CA ASP A 741 -14.36 -2.20 -32.31
C ASP A 741 -14.76 -3.53 -33.00
N PRO A 742 -14.45 -3.71 -34.30
CA PRO A 742 -14.65 -4.97 -35.00
C PRO A 742 -13.55 -5.99 -34.63
N CYS A 743 -13.94 -7.22 -34.32
CA CYS A 743 -13.00 -8.32 -34.12
C CYS A 743 -12.14 -8.58 -35.37
N GLY A 744 -10.81 -8.64 -35.22
CA GLY A 744 -9.89 -8.89 -36.33
C GLY A 744 -10.10 -10.23 -37.06
N ASP A 745 -10.57 -11.27 -36.36
CA ASP A 745 -10.77 -12.61 -36.92
C ASP A 745 -12.11 -12.79 -37.64
N CYS A 746 -13.19 -12.19 -37.12
CA CYS A 746 -14.56 -12.44 -37.59
C CYS A 746 -15.37 -11.19 -37.97
N GLY A 747 -14.81 -9.98 -37.81
CA GLY A 747 -15.44 -8.71 -38.14
C GLY A 747 -16.59 -8.27 -37.21
N ASN A 748 -17.03 -9.11 -36.25
CA ASN A 748 -18.16 -8.77 -35.39
C ASN A 748 -17.78 -7.82 -34.24
N TYR A 749 -18.71 -6.94 -33.87
CA TYR A 749 -18.53 -5.84 -32.91
C TYR A 749 -18.72 -6.25 -31.43
N THR A 750 -18.58 -7.53 -31.13
CA THR A 750 -18.78 -8.14 -29.79
C THR A 750 -17.47 -8.34 -29.04
N LEU A 751 -16.52 -7.41 -29.20
CA LEU A 751 -15.28 -7.35 -28.42
C LEU A 751 -15.58 -6.83 -27.01
N VAL A 752 -15.24 -7.64 -26.01
CA VAL A 752 -15.28 -7.30 -24.57
C VAL A 752 -13.85 -7.31 -24.03
N ARG A 753 -13.56 -6.38 -23.12
CA ARG A 753 -12.24 -6.26 -22.49
C ARG A 753 -11.96 -7.41 -21.52
N ASN A 754 -10.76 -7.97 -21.57
CA ASN A 754 -10.31 -9.06 -20.71
C ASN A 754 -8.85 -8.81 -20.31
N GLY A 755 -8.65 -8.21 -19.13
CA GLY A 755 -7.34 -7.73 -18.70
C GLY A 755 -6.79 -6.62 -19.61
N THR A 756 -5.57 -6.82 -20.11
CA THR A 756 -4.89 -5.94 -21.07
C THR A 756 -5.33 -6.16 -22.53
N CYS A 757 -6.09 -7.23 -22.81
CA CYS A 757 -6.51 -7.62 -24.16
C CYS A 757 -8.02 -7.40 -24.37
N MET A 758 -8.49 -7.55 -25.61
CA MET A 758 -9.92 -7.75 -25.89
C MET A 758 -10.17 -9.19 -26.37
N LYS A 759 -11.36 -9.72 -26.09
CA LYS A 759 -11.85 -11.04 -26.49
C LYS A 759 -13.19 -10.88 -27.23
N CYS A 760 -13.36 -11.57 -28.35
CA CYS A 760 -14.64 -11.58 -29.07
C CYS A 760 -15.58 -12.64 -28.51
N ASN A 761 -16.77 -12.23 -28.04
CA ASN A 761 -17.79 -13.16 -27.56
C ASN A 761 -18.47 -13.98 -28.68
N THR A 762 -18.24 -13.66 -29.95
CA THR A 762 -18.79 -14.43 -31.09
C THR A 762 -17.87 -15.55 -31.59
N CYS A 763 -16.55 -15.31 -31.70
CA CYS A 763 -15.61 -16.31 -32.22
C CYS A 763 -14.60 -16.85 -31.18
N GLY A 764 -14.52 -16.23 -29.99
CA GLY A 764 -13.54 -16.58 -28.95
C GLY A 764 -12.14 -16.00 -29.14
N GLY A 765 -11.82 -15.44 -30.33
CA GLY A 765 -10.53 -14.84 -30.65
C GLY A 765 -10.15 -13.66 -29.76
N THR A 766 -8.84 -13.46 -29.55
CA THR A 766 -8.28 -12.41 -28.68
C THR A 766 -7.31 -11.51 -29.44
N THR A 767 -7.13 -10.26 -28.98
CA THR A 767 -6.28 -9.26 -29.65
C THR A 767 -4.77 -9.45 -29.42
N GLY A 768 -4.28 -10.69 -29.41
CA GLY A 768 -2.85 -10.99 -29.59
C GLY A 768 -1.91 -10.79 -28.40
N CYS A 769 -2.43 -10.67 -27.16
CA CYS A 769 -1.61 -10.83 -25.96
C CYS A 769 -1.89 -12.17 -25.25
N SER A 770 -0.82 -12.78 -24.74
CA SER A 770 -0.72 -14.13 -24.17
C SER A 770 -0.84 -14.15 -22.65
#